data_AF-H0ED26-F1
#
_entry.id   AF-H0ED26-F1
#
_cell.length_a   1.000
_cell.length_b   1.000
_cell.length_c   1.000
_cell.angle_alpha   90.00
_cell.angle_beta   90.00
_cell.angle_gamma   90.00
#
_symmetry.space_group_name_H-M   'P 1'
#
loop_
_entity.id
_entity.type
_entity.pdbx_description
1 polymer ?
#
loop_
_entity_poly.entity_id
_entity_poly.type
_entity_poly.pdbx_seq_one_letter_code
_entity_poly.pdbx_strand_id
1 'polypeptide(L)'
;MARDKNVYNVDDFDQIMDDLRPFWGIDPFEIRNLAGHMSSEEHGGVSGLHIRNKKVWRLTNQNWRVEIMAKMVQPFVKYLPDMDIAMNRLDQPRVVVPWDDMQKLLESERATRHVAPDAAAEWTTNMEGLLKDNDTAPVVIDPEWFSKHGQQYMLIAKEGCPPDSHARDPNSNLSSSEALYKHPQGGFVSNFNRSSDLCTVGPEVQGKHGFLFAPSTIIASKRLLPIFGECKVNVNNDILFPANMYYADDVRYRYDSKYDYDWDDKNDTMIWRGVTSGGTNTAENWRDMHRQRLVLTSNGTEMVGKEVLIMTEDPNNQGSYVNFKHYQPSEFALDHTDVGFTEAFACVPDCGFYDGVWTYKNMTTLSQQFESKFVVDVDGHSFSGRWHAFLESKSLGIKSTIFREWHDSRLFAWRHFIPMDNRYDDLYSILTYFIGIGKRAKASDQPYMPRHDFEGRKLGRQGREWAKKVLRKEDIEGNATAYLASLERSDMFSPYVSDEGTNNKRGEKGKKADEDRDNAARPKSPEARALKAAIDGLKGLHGKLYGDLAFGKREVAWGNLNADHLDEIFVLFRKILIPLVGLTTIIDIFERVAEKRGWVKPSDDQHVEGGEKLRQTKEEEKRVWNEMMKCLHEPFAIVMAAMDEGIEHAALLLGIISPPKKKEDVESNGTRPKPGDPEFSQHLRHRMKEFYGTRGAAVKIWARDRGLDQDHFDTIRESPVSVSTKDDNIQRSEDQQQLFLILYMEFLLYSVGMAIFEMVEYAEKKVADGTMKKNRLILPGQRRIPPDSMESGSPNVYMGSGFGPRKDPEHLPAQSPWQHFGNGLRKVPKFLGSTESSFGFRVACATLTVGIVAFLKNSQRFFIEQRLVWAMIIIAIGMNVTSGSSMFGFFGRILGTALSIIMSYLSLLGYATQSWSSKNDHPSDEPINPAARRAWLNDLTSLIDRAAPTSHSVTSTLILLSHSVTQGSPLPPYFESPKTFDLSKSLEALDSGILDARHVEEPGYSAYAVCQIATSLINDDLQKLIEAVRDLVGETDFSWKVTDSEETLTGGGKGKND
;
A
#
# COMPACT_ATOMS: atom_id res chain seq x y z
N MET A 1 11.22 13.89 7.98
CA MET A 1 12.42 13.17 8.45
C MET A 1 12.77 11.95 7.60
N ALA A 2 12.00 10.85 7.62
CA ALA A 2 12.35 9.63 6.86
C ALA A 2 12.48 9.88 5.35
N ARG A 3 11.56 10.67 4.76
CA ARG A 3 11.65 11.16 3.37
C ARG A 3 12.90 12.01 3.14
N ASP A 4 13.21 12.93 4.05
CA ASP A 4 14.39 13.82 3.95
C ASP A 4 15.72 13.05 4.02
N LYS A 5 15.74 11.93 4.74
CA LYS A 5 16.90 11.03 4.86
C LYS A 5 16.92 9.92 3.80
N ASN A 6 16.00 9.97 2.85
CA ASN A 6 15.90 8.99 1.78
C ASN A 6 15.79 7.52 2.27
N VAL A 7 15.09 7.30 3.40
CA VAL A 7 14.76 5.95 3.91
C VAL A 7 13.84 5.25 2.91
N TYR A 8 14.12 3.98 2.58
CA TYR A 8 13.36 3.27 1.54
C TYR A 8 12.00 2.78 2.05
N ASN A 9 11.95 2.17 3.23
CA ASN A 9 10.72 1.68 3.86
C ASN A 9 10.17 2.78 4.79
N VAL A 10 9.18 3.54 4.33
CA VAL A 10 8.60 4.69 5.06
C VAL A 10 7.23 4.35 5.67
N ASP A 11 6.59 3.28 5.21
CA ASP A 11 5.23 2.83 5.54
C ASP A 11 5.10 1.31 5.76
N ASP A 12 6.23 0.59 5.80
CA ASP A 12 6.30 -0.85 6.04
C ASP A 12 6.66 -1.13 7.51
N PHE A 13 5.63 -1.24 8.34
CA PHE A 13 5.74 -1.38 9.80
C PHE A 13 5.06 -2.63 10.34
N ASP A 14 4.80 -3.65 9.51
CA ASP A 14 4.06 -4.85 9.92
C ASP A 14 4.70 -5.52 11.16
N GLN A 15 6.03 -5.64 11.20
CA GLN A 15 6.75 -6.17 12.38
C GLN A 15 6.51 -5.33 13.64
N ILE A 16 6.47 -4.01 13.52
CA ILE A 16 6.20 -3.10 14.65
C ILE A 16 4.77 -3.32 15.13
N MET A 17 3.82 -3.39 14.19
CA MET A 17 2.41 -3.57 14.52
C MET A 17 2.17 -4.95 15.15
N ASP A 18 2.78 -6.01 14.64
CA ASP A 18 2.65 -7.35 15.20
C ASP A 18 3.19 -7.45 16.63
N ASP A 19 4.28 -6.73 16.95
CA ASP A 19 4.83 -6.65 18.29
C ASP A 19 3.94 -5.83 19.25
N LEU A 20 3.30 -4.77 18.76
CA LEU A 20 2.53 -3.84 19.59
C LEU A 20 1.07 -4.23 19.78
N ARG A 21 0.47 -4.96 18.84
CA ARG A 21 -0.95 -5.34 18.88
C ARG A 21 -1.38 -6.02 20.19
N PRO A 22 -0.61 -6.96 20.78
CA PRO A 22 -1.00 -7.56 22.06
C PRO A 22 -1.15 -6.54 23.21
N PHE A 23 -0.41 -5.43 23.17
CA PHE A 23 -0.46 -4.40 24.21
C PHE A 23 -1.73 -3.55 24.15
N TRP A 24 -2.44 -3.51 23.02
CA TRP A 24 -3.73 -2.80 22.91
C TRP A 24 -4.86 -3.46 23.71
N GLY A 25 -4.66 -4.70 24.16
CA GLY A 25 -5.54 -5.38 25.10
C GLY A 25 -5.26 -5.10 26.58
N ILE A 26 -4.25 -4.27 26.90
CA ILE A 26 -3.82 -3.93 28.27
C ILE A 26 -4.11 -2.45 28.56
N ASP A 27 -4.39 -2.13 29.82
CA ASP A 27 -4.60 -0.76 30.25
C ASP A 27 -3.36 0.13 30.02
N PRO A 28 -3.51 1.33 29.41
CA PRO A 28 -2.39 2.24 29.15
C PRO A 28 -1.58 2.65 30.38
N PHE A 29 -2.21 2.80 31.53
CA PHE A 29 -1.53 3.15 32.78
C PHE A 29 -0.58 2.02 33.19
N GLU A 30 -1.03 0.77 33.10
CA GLU A 30 -0.22 -0.40 33.43
C GLU A 30 1.04 -0.48 32.54
N ILE A 31 0.89 -0.27 31.22
CA ILE A 31 2.04 -0.30 30.29
C ILE A 31 3.05 0.79 30.63
N ARG A 32 2.61 2.03 30.85
CA ARG A 32 3.51 3.15 31.20
C ARG A 32 4.21 2.93 32.53
N ASN A 33 3.49 2.43 33.53
CA ASN A 33 4.02 2.15 34.85
C ASN A 33 5.07 1.01 34.79
N LEU A 34 4.80 -0.09 34.09
CA LEU A 34 5.78 -1.14 33.84
C LEU A 34 7.03 -0.58 33.12
N ALA A 35 6.85 0.18 32.04
CA ALA A 35 7.97 0.75 31.29
C ALA A 35 8.82 1.74 32.11
N GLY A 36 8.18 2.54 32.97
CA GLY A 36 8.83 3.50 33.87
C GLY A 36 9.61 2.84 35.01
N HIS A 37 9.07 1.77 35.60
CA HIS A 37 9.56 1.24 36.88
C HIS A 37 10.30 -0.10 36.79
N MET A 38 10.19 -0.89 35.70
CA MET A 38 10.92 -2.17 35.54
C MET A 38 12.44 -2.04 35.65
N SER A 39 12.98 -0.87 35.32
CA SER A 39 14.42 -0.58 35.42
C SER A 39 14.86 -0.12 36.82
N SER A 40 13.95 -0.01 37.78
CA SER A 40 14.27 0.37 39.16
C SER A 40 15.00 -0.74 39.93
N GLU A 41 14.79 -2.00 39.52
CA GLU A 41 15.48 -3.15 40.09
C GLU A 41 16.80 -3.40 39.35
N GLU A 42 17.93 -3.27 40.06
CA GLU A 42 19.27 -3.37 39.46
C GLU A 42 19.58 -4.79 38.91
N HIS A 43 19.01 -5.82 39.56
CA HIS A 43 19.24 -7.23 39.23
C HIS A 43 18.28 -7.80 38.17
N GLY A 44 17.23 -7.06 37.80
CA GLY A 44 16.25 -7.48 36.78
C GLY A 44 16.80 -7.52 35.35
N GLY A 45 18.01 -7.01 35.10
CA GLY A 45 18.63 -7.02 33.77
C GLY A 45 17.92 -6.11 32.75
N VAL A 46 17.29 -5.04 33.23
CA VAL A 46 16.58 -4.04 32.41
C VAL A 46 17.24 -2.68 32.61
N SER A 47 17.41 -1.91 31.53
CA SER A 47 17.83 -0.51 31.55
C SER A 47 16.67 0.37 31.09
N GLY A 48 16.53 1.57 31.65
CA GLY A 48 15.46 2.51 31.28
C GLY A 48 15.98 3.72 30.53
N LEU A 49 15.24 4.14 29.51
CA LEU A 49 15.42 5.40 28.80
C LEU A 49 14.16 6.24 28.98
N HIS A 50 14.30 7.41 29.59
CA HIS A 50 13.18 8.27 29.97
C HIS A 50 13.23 9.58 29.18
N ILE A 51 12.18 9.88 28.43
CA ILE A 51 12.05 11.09 27.59
C ILE A 51 11.09 12.06 28.26
N ARG A 52 11.53 13.30 28.49
CA ARG A 52 10.69 14.38 29.01
C ARG A 52 10.99 15.68 28.28
N ASN A 53 9.95 16.47 28.01
CA ASN A 53 10.08 17.77 27.35
C ASN A 53 10.92 17.69 26.08
N LYS A 54 10.65 16.68 25.24
CA LYS A 54 11.30 16.48 23.94
C LYS A 54 12.81 16.23 24.02
N LYS A 55 13.30 15.72 25.15
CA LYS A 55 14.72 15.38 25.41
C LYS A 55 14.83 14.08 26.19
N VAL A 56 15.95 13.36 26.02
CA VAL A 56 16.30 12.27 26.95
C VAL A 56 16.62 12.91 28.29
N TRP A 57 15.74 12.66 29.27
CA TRP A 57 15.80 13.26 30.59
C TRP A 57 16.72 12.48 31.52
N ARG A 58 16.57 11.15 31.54
CA ARG A 58 17.29 10.26 32.44
C ARG A 58 17.47 8.87 31.83
N LEU A 59 18.58 8.22 32.19
CA LEU A 59 18.81 6.80 31.99
C LEU A 59 18.97 6.09 33.35
N THR A 60 18.38 4.90 33.49
CA THR A 60 18.49 4.02 34.67
C THR A 60 19.23 2.73 34.31
N ASN A 61 19.97 2.16 35.27
CA ASN A 61 20.86 1.00 35.06
C ASN A 61 21.74 1.17 33.81
N GLN A 62 22.47 2.29 33.75
CA GLN A 62 23.24 2.70 32.58
C GLN A 62 24.29 1.66 32.19
N ASN A 63 24.36 1.39 30.89
CA ASN A 63 25.38 0.56 30.26
C ASN A 63 25.56 1.00 28.80
N TRP A 64 26.54 0.40 28.12
CA TRP A 64 26.82 0.72 26.72
C TRP A 64 25.59 0.53 25.81
N ARG A 65 24.72 -0.46 26.05
CA ARG A 65 23.54 -0.72 25.21
C ARG A 65 22.54 0.44 25.27
N VAL A 66 22.16 0.89 26.48
CA VAL A 66 21.17 1.98 26.63
C VAL A 66 21.77 3.32 26.24
N GLU A 67 23.07 3.51 26.41
CA GLU A 67 23.79 4.68 25.89
C GLU A 67 23.77 4.76 24.36
N ILE A 68 23.96 3.62 23.67
CA ILE A 68 23.84 3.56 22.22
C ILE A 68 22.38 3.78 21.79
N MET A 69 21.40 3.20 22.49
CA MET A 69 19.98 3.46 22.22
C MET A 69 19.64 4.95 22.40
N ALA A 70 20.16 5.60 23.43
CA ALA A 70 20.00 7.05 23.62
C ALA A 70 20.61 7.85 22.47
N LYS A 71 21.81 7.47 22.01
CA LYS A 71 22.43 8.07 20.81
C LYS A 71 21.62 7.83 19.53
N MET A 72 20.95 6.68 19.42
CA MET A 72 20.07 6.35 18.31
C MET A 72 18.79 7.20 18.32
N VAL A 73 18.20 7.46 19.50
CA VAL A 73 16.97 8.26 19.66
C VAL A 73 17.22 9.77 19.56
N GLN A 74 18.41 10.23 19.94
CA GLN A 74 18.78 11.65 19.99
C GLN A 74 18.42 12.49 18.74
N PRO A 75 18.62 12.01 17.49
CA PRO A 75 18.32 12.80 16.29
C PRO A 75 16.85 13.17 16.11
N PHE A 76 15.93 12.41 16.73
CA PHE A 76 14.49 12.54 16.52
C PHE A 76 13.68 12.67 17.81
N VAL A 77 14.33 12.67 18.98
CA VAL A 77 13.70 12.87 20.31
C VAL A 77 12.80 14.11 20.37
N LYS A 78 13.11 15.15 19.58
CA LYS A 78 12.31 16.38 19.50
C LYS A 78 10.87 16.16 19.00
N TYR A 79 10.62 15.06 18.29
CA TYR A 79 9.31 14.71 17.73
C TYR A 79 8.52 13.73 18.61
N LEU A 80 9.17 13.12 19.61
CA LEU A 80 8.55 12.13 20.50
C LEU A 80 7.82 12.79 21.67
N PRO A 81 6.77 12.19 22.24
CA PRO A 81 6.15 12.63 23.48
C PRO A 81 7.05 12.39 24.70
N ASP A 82 6.51 12.70 25.87
CA ASP A 82 7.02 12.18 27.12
C ASP A 82 6.69 10.69 27.21
N MET A 83 7.71 9.83 27.36
CA MET A 83 7.53 8.38 27.43
C MET A 83 8.71 7.70 28.16
N ASP A 84 8.47 6.48 28.61
CA ASP A 84 9.46 5.62 29.26
C ASP A 84 9.67 4.35 28.44
N ILE A 85 10.92 3.96 28.26
CA ILE A 85 11.32 2.80 27.45
C ILE A 85 12.16 1.87 28.32
N ALA A 86 11.65 0.65 28.55
CA ALA A 86 12.40 -0.41 29.20
C ALA A 86 13.13 -1.24 28.15
N MET A 87 14.45 -1.36 28.27
CA MET A 87 15.31 -2.07 27.33
C MET A 87 15.94 -3.28 28.01
N ASN A 88 15.87 -4.44 27.36
CA ASN A 88 16.60 -5.63 27.76
C ASN A 88 18.11 -5.36 27.64
N ARG A 89 18.82 -5.58 28.75
CA ARG A 89 20.26 -5.34 28.83
C ARG A 89 21.08 -6.62 28.65
N LEU A 90 20.42 -7.76 28.59
CA LEU A 90 20.99 -9.08 28.41
C LEU A 90 21.03 -9.46 26.91
N ASP A 91 21.85 -10.44 26.56
CA ASP A 91 21.97 -10.90 25.17
C ASP A 91 20.71 -11.63 24.69
N GLN A 92 20.03 -12.34 25.59
CA GLN A 92 18.95 -13.29 25.32
C GLN A 92 17.56 -12.69 25.53
N PRO A 93 16.54 -13.08 24.74
CA PRO A 93 15.18 -12.56 24.85
C PRO A 93 14.48 -12.97 26.15
N ARG A 94 13.43 -12.23 26.54
CA ARG A 94 12.94 -12.20 27.92
C ARG A 94 11.50 -12.66 28.08
N VAL A 95 10.61 -12.41 27.12
CA VAL A 95 9.16 -12.57 27.34
C VAL A 95 8.60 -13.72 26.51
N VAL A 96 7.96 -14.70 27.15
CA VAL A 96 7.24 -15.79 26.48
C VAL A 96 5.84 -15.91 27.09
N VAL A 97 4.88 -15.22 26.49
CA VAL A 97 3.48 -15.28 26.92
C VAL A 97 2.90 -16.63 26.45
N PRO A 98 2.23 -17.39 27.34
CA PRO A 98 1.53 -18.61 26.94
C PRO A 98 0.52 -18.35 25.83
N TRP A 99 0.38 -19.30 24.91
CA TRP A 99 -0.46 -19.17 23.72
C TRP A 99 -1.90 -18.73 24.04
N ASP A 100 -2.53 -19.37 25.03
CA ASP A 100 -3.92 -19.09 25.40
C ASP A 100 -4.10 -17.68 25.96
N ASP A 101 -3.13 -17.16 26.71
CA ASP A 101 -3.18 -15.81 27.25
C ASP A 101 -2.92 -14.76 26.16
N MET A 102 -2.03 -15.06 25.22
CA MET A 102 -1.81 -14.23 24.04
C MET A 102 -3.07 -14.13 23.16
N GLN A 103 -3.80 -15.24 22.95
CA GLN A 103 -5.05 -15.20 22.18
C GLN A 103 -6.11 -14.32 22.86
N LYS A 104 -6.25 -14.37 24.19
CA LYS A 104 -7.16 -13.48 24.93
C LYS A 104 -6.83 -12.00 24.74
N LEU A 105 -5.56 -11.64 24.77
CA LEU A 105 -5.11 -10.27 24.54
C LEU A 105 -5.44 -9.80 23.11
N LEU A 106 -5.21 -10.65 22.11
CA LEU A 106 -5.53 -10.36 20.72
C LEU A 106 -7.03 -10.31 20.44
N GLU A 107 -7.84 -11.11 21.15
CA GLU A 107 -9.31 -11.03 21.09
C GLU A 107 -9.81 -9.71 21.66
N SER A 108 -9.26 -9.28 22.80
CA SER A 108 -9.53 -7.96 23.39
C SER A 108 -9.19 -6.85 22.40
N GLU A 109 -7.98 -6.87 21.81
CA GLU A 109 -7.55 -5.92 20.78
C GLU A 109 -8.54 -5.81 19.62
N ARG A 110 -8.94 -6.95 19.04
CA ARG A 110 -9.85 -6.96 17.89
C ARG A 110 -11.24 -6.40 18.24
N ALA A 111 -11.71 -6.64 19.46
CA ALA A 111 -13.01 -6.17 19.91
C ALA A 111 -13.04 -4.66 20.17
N THR A 112 -11.91 -4.08 20.59
CA THR A 112 -11.82 -2.68 21.00
C THR A 112 -11.22 -1.76 19.94
N ARG A 113 -10.66 -2.31 18.86
CA ARG A 113 -10.05 -1.54 17.78
C ARG A 113 -11.06 -0.65 17.06
N HIS A 114 -10.92 0.66 17.25
CA HIS A 114 -11.63 1.70 16.52
C HIS A 114 -10.69 2.88 16.23
N VAL A 115 -10.91 3.57 15.11
CA VAL A 115 -10.18 4.81 14.78
C VAL A 115 -11.14 5.96 15.03
N ALA A 116 -10.82 6.80 16.01
CA ALA A 116 -11.63 7.97 16.33
C ALA A 116 -11.75 8.90 15.10
N PRO A 117 -12.97 9.33 14.71
CA PRO A 117 -13.19 10.16 13.53
C PRO A 117 -12.57 11.57 13.65
N ASP A 118 -12.25 11.98 14.87
CA ASP A 118 -11.69 13.27 15.29
C ASP A 118 -10.22 13.17 15.75
N ALA A 119 -9.53 12.06 15.44
CA ALA A 119 -8.13 11.90 15.79
C ALA A 119 -7.26 13.07 15.27
N ALA A 120 -6.76 13.89 16.19
CA ALA A 120 -5.86 14.98 15.90
C ALA A 120 -4.43 14.47 15.65
N ALA A 121 -3.66 15.16 14.82
CA ALA A 121 -2.24 14.87 14.61
C ALA A 121 -1.35 15.42 15.75
N GLU A 122 -1.81 15.27 16.99
CA GLU A 122 -1.17 15.78 18.21
C GLU A 122 -1.02 14.66 19.24
N TRP A 123 -0.06 14.84 20.15
CA TRP A 123 0.27 13.87 21.18
C TRP A 123 -0.59 14.06 22.43
N THR A 124 -0.91 12.97 23.12
CA THR A 124 -1.70 13.01 24.34
C THR A 124 -0.86 13.66 25.44
N THR A 125 -1.39 14.72 26.06
CA THR A 125 -0.68 15.44 27.12
C THR A 125 -1.05 14.91 28.50
N ASN A 126 -0.18 15.12 29.49
CA ASN A 126 -0.43 14.79 30.91
C ASN A 126 -0.71 13.31 31.20
N MET A 127 0.00 12.40 30.52
CA MET A 127 -0.15 10.95 30.74
C MET A 127 0.24 10.52 32.18
N GLU A 128 -0.61 9.70 32.79
CA GLU A 128 -0.37 9.08 34.11
C GLU A 128 0.48 7.81 34.02
N GLY A 129 1.18 7.44 35.10
CA GLY A 129 2.02 6.23 35.16
C GLY A 129 3.43 6.38 34.59
N LEU A 130 3.82 7.58 34.15
CA LEU A 130 5.19 7.90 33.77
C LEU A 130 6.09 8.07 35.02
N LEU A 131 7.37 7.69 34.90
CA LEU A 131 8.37 7.86 35.96
C LEU A 131 8.54 9.35 36.32
N LYS A 132 8.51 9.68 37.62
CA LYS A 132 8.68 11.05 38.16
C LYS A 132 9.83 11.14 39.16
N ASP A 133 10.32 12.36 39.38
CA ASP A 133 11.25 12.63 40.49
C ASP A 133 10.55 12.45 41.85
N ASN A 134 11.20 11.74 42.77
CA ASN A 134 10.67 11.44 44.11
C ASN A 134 9.26 10.83 44.10
N ASP A 135 9.06 9.78 43.31
CA ASP A 135 7.80 9.03 43.29
C ASP A 135 7.57 8.33 44.64
N THR A 136 6.66 8.89 45.45
CA THR A 136 6.43 8.45 46.83
C THR A 136 5.56 7.20 46.96
N ALA A 137 4.96 6.72 45.86
CA ALA A 137 4.12 5.52 45.87
C ALA A 137 4.09 4.84 44.48
N PRO A 138 5.21 4.28 44.00
CA PRO A 138 5.19 3.53 42.75
C PRO A 138 4.30 2.30 42.95
N VAL A 139 3.19 2.21 42.22
CA VAL A 139 2.38 0.99 42.15
C VAL A 139 3.14 0.01 41.26
N VAL A 140 4.14 -0.68 41.80
CA VAL A 140 4.96 -1.59 40.99
C VAL A 140 4.17 -2.88 40.75
N ILE A 141 3.69 -3.04 39.52
CA ILE A 141 3.20 -4.33 39.03
C ILE A 141 4.43 -5.24 38.89
N ASP A 142 4.40 -6.40 39.55
CA ASP A 142 5.51 -7.36 39.50
C ASP A 142 5.67 -7.92 38.07
N PRO A 143 6.85 -7.78 37.44
CA PRO A 143 7.12 -8.38 36.14
C PRO A 143 7.22 -9.91 36.14
N GLU A 144 7.24 -10.56 37.32
CA GLU A 144 7.32 -12.01 37.49
C GLU A 144 8.57 -12.64 36.84
N TRP A 145 9.74 -12.03 37.06
CA TRP A 145 11.01 -12.53 36.53
C TRP A 145 11.42 -13.87 37.16
N PHE A 146 11.82 -14.84 36.34
CA PHE A 146 12.42 -16.10 36.80
C PHE A 146 13.63 -16.51 35.96
N SER A 147 14.66 -17.10 36.58
CA SER A 147 15.87 -17.54 35.88
C SER A 147 15.71 -18.92 35.25
N LYS A 148 16.26 -19.09 34.04
CA LYS A 148 16.38 -20.38 33.33
C LYS A 148 17.81 -20.65 32.85
N HIS A 149 18.80 -20.05 33.52
CA HIS A 149 20.22 -20.25 33.21
C HIS A 149 20.60 -21.73 33.16
N GLY A 150 21.25 -22.15 32.07
CA GLY A 150 21.73 -23.52 31.85
C GLY A 150 20.64 -24.59 31.71
N GLN A 151 19.36 -24.21 31.63
CA GLN A 151 18.24 -25.14 31.50
C GLN A 151 17.66 -25.13 30.07
N GLN A 152 17.00 -26.23 29.69
CA GLN A 152 16.36 -26.37 28.39
C GLN A 152 15.27 -25.29 28.16
N TYR A 153 15.51 -24.35 27.24
CA TYR A 153 14.63 -23.23 26.93
C TYR A 153 13.30 -23.67 26.32
N MET A 154 13.27 -24.79 25.59
CA MET A 154 12.02 -25.31 25.02
C MET A 154 10.97 -25.68 26.08
N LEU A 155 11.36 -25.85 27.36
CA LEU A 155 10.42 -26.02 28.45
C LEU A 155 9.49 -24.81 28.64
N ILE A 156 9.94 -23.61 28.30
CA ILE A 156 9.14 -22.38 28.34
C ILE A 156 8.67 -21.96 26.94
N ALA A 157 9.52 -22.07 25.92
CA ALA A 157 9.19 -21.62 24.55
C ALA A 157 7.98 -22.36 23.97
N LYS A 158 7.82 -23.66 24.24
CA LYS A 158 6.70 -24.46 23.73
C LYS A 158 5.34 -24.00 24.25
N GLU A 159 5.28 -23.33 25.40
CA GLU A 159 4.02 -22.82 25.95
C GLU A 159 3.45 -21.65 25.12
N GLY A 160 4.32 -20.90 24.45
CA GLY A 160 3.93 -19.84 23.50
C GLY A 160 3.50 -20.38 22.13
N CYS A 161 3.59 -21.69 21.90
CA CYS A 161 3.20 -22.31 20.63
C CYS A 161 1.73 -22.75 20.61
N PRO A 162 1.10 -22.76 19.42
CA PRO A 162 -0.22 -23.35 19.22
C PRO A 162 -0.31 -24.81 19.73
N PRO A 163 -1.45 -25.23 20.31
CA PRO A 163 -1.63 -26.59 20.84
C PRO A 163 -1.40 -27.71 19.82
N ASP A 164 -1.66 -27.45 18.54
CA ASP A 164 -1.52 -28.35 17.39
C ASP A 164 -0.14 -28.30 16.72
N SER A 165 0.80 -27.51 17.25
CA SER A 165 2.15 -27.39 16.70
C SER A 165 3.03 -28.60 17.00
N HIS A 166 4.08 -28.79 16.19
CA HIS A 166 5.09 -29.84 16.42
C HIS A 166 5.78 -29.75 17.79
N ALA A 167 5.92 -28.54 18.35
CA ALA A 167 6.46 -28.35 19.69
C ALA A 167 5.57 -28.87 20.82
N ARG A 168 4.26 -29.06 20.56
CA ARG A 168 3.27 -29.54 21.54
C ARG A 168 2.68 -30.92 21.18
N ASP A 169 2.91 -31.42 19.98
CA ASP A 169 2.49 -32.75 19.54
C ASP A 169 3.49 -33.85 19.95
N PRO A 170 3.11 -34.81 20.82
CA PRO A 170 3.97 -35.93 21.19
C PRO A 170 4.26 -36.91 20.05
N ASN A 171 3.48 -36.90 18.97
CA ASN A 171 3.66 -37.77 17.80
C ASN A 171 4.51 -37.13 16.70
N SER A 172 4.93 -35.88 16.89
CA SER A 172 5.79 -35.17 15.95
C SER A 172 7.11 -35.91 15.74
N ASN A 173 7.56 -35.98 14.49
CA ASN A 173 8.84 -36.57 14.12
C ASN A 173 9.59 -35.71 13.10
N LEU A 174 10.89 -36.00 12.94
CA LEU A 174 11.76 -35.22 12.09
C LEU A 174 11.27 -35.12 10.64
N SER A 175 10.82 -36.22 10.04
CA SER A 175 10.37 -36.21 8.64
C SER A 175 9.12 -35.34 8.45
N SER A 176 8.22 -35.34 9.44
CA SER A 176 7.02 -34.49 9.41
C SER A 176 7.35 -33.00 9.54
N SER A 177 8.36 -32.66 10.37
CA SER A 177 8.86 -31.29 10.51
C SER A 177 9.59 -30.81 9.24
N GLU A 178 10.53 -31.61 8.73
CA GLU A 178 11.33 -31.28 7.53
C GLU A 178 10.47 -31.06 6.29
N ALA A 179 9.37 -31.81 6.13
CA ALA A 179 8.47 -31.66 5.00
C ALA A 179 7.86 -30.24 4.89
N LEU A 180 7.83 -29.47 5.99
CA LEU A 180 7.30 -28.10 6.00
C LEU A 180 8.30 -27.04 5.52
N TYR A 181 9.60 -27.35 5.53
CA TYR A 181 10.64 -26.34 5.31
C TYR A 181 11.85 -26.78 4.50
N LYS A 182 11.98 -28.06 4.15
CA LYS A 182 13.04 -28.59 3.30
C LYS A 182 12.53 -29.02 1.94
N HIS A 183 13.39 -28.86 0.94
CA HIS A 183 13.21 -29.48 -0.35
C HIS A 183 13.68 -30.95 -0.32
N PRO A 184 12.89 -31.92 -0.84
CA PRO A 184 13.26 -33.33 -0.82
C PRO A 184 14.56 -33.64 -1.57
N GLN A 185 14.88 -32.86 -2.61
CA GLN A 185 16.14 -32.95 -3.33
C GLN A 185 17.19 -32.04 -2.67
N GLY A 186 18.35 -32.61 -2.32
CA GLY A 186 19.47 -31.93 -1.68
C GLY A 186 19.27 -31.55 -0.21
N GLY A 187 18.03 -31.58 0.31
CA GLY A 187 17.74 -31.21 1.69
C GLY A 187 17.82 -29.71 1.98
N PHE A 188 17.80 -28.88 0.93
CA PHE A 188 17.90 -27.42 1.04
C PHE A 188 16.71 -26.83 1.81
N VAL A 189 16.95 -25.81 2.62
CA VAL A 189 15.87 -25.04 3.26
C VAL A 189 15.04 -24.32 2.18
N SER A 190 13.80 -24.75 1.96
CA SER A 190 12.84 -24.12 1.04
C SER A 190 12.02 -23.02 1.69
N ASN A 191 11.75 -23.12 3.01
CA ASN A 191 11.01 -22.12 3.78
C ASN A 191 11.79 -21.69 5.02
N PHE A 192 12.51 -20.57 4.90
CA PHE A 192 13.32 -20.02 5.99
C PHE A 192 12.51 -19.63 7.23
N ASN A 193 11.26 -19.19 7.04
CA ASN A 193 10.42 -18.83 8.18
C ASN A 193 10.05 -20.03 9.04
N ARG A 194 9.81 -21.18 8.42
CA ARG A 194 9.54 -22.44 9.14
C ARG A 194 10.82 -23.08 9.68
N SER A 195 11.96 -22.93 9.00
CA SER A 195 13.24 -23.48 9.47
C SER A 195 13.81 -22.77 10.71
N SER A 196 13.28 -21.60 11.06
CA SER A 196 13.62 -20.81 12.25
C SER A 196 12.48 -20.76 13.30
N ASP A 197 11.32 -21.36 13.00
CA ASP A 197 10.14 -21.36 13.87
C ASP A 197 10.24 -22.48 14.91
N LEU A 198 10.41 -22.12 16.18
CA LEU A 198 10.53 -23.08 17.28
C LEU A 198 9.29 -23.95 17.48
N CYS A 199 8.11 -23.52 17.03
CA CYS A 199 6.90 -24.34 17.06
C CYS A 199 6.94 -25.46 16.02
N THR A 200 7.81 -25.34 15.02
CA THR A 200 8.04 -26.34 13.96
C THR A 200 9.33 -27.13 14.19
N VAL A 201 10.47 -26.45 14.34
CA VAL A 201 11.80 -27.09 14.42
C VAL A 201 12.31 -27.26 15.84
N GLY A 202 11.73 -26.59 16.82
CA GLY A 202 12.20 -26.57 18.22
C GLY A 202 12.52 -27.96 18.78
N PRO A 203 11.64 -28.98 18.64
CA PRO A 203 11.93 -30.34 19.11
C PRO A 203 13.20 -30.97 18.52
N GLU A 204 13.52 -30.65 17.26
CA GLU A 204 14.64 -31.23 16.51
C GLU A 204 15.99 -30.57 16.80
N VAL A 205 15.95 -29.31 17.25
CA VAL A 205 17.14 -28.48 17.52
C VAL A 205 17.34 -28.13 19.00
N GLN A 206 16.41 -28.47 19.89
CA GLN A 206 16.47 -28.17 21.33
C GLN A 206 17.76 -28.66 22.01
N GLY A 207 18.31 -29.77 21.55
CA GLY A 207 19.57 -30.35 22.02
C GLY A 207 20.79 -29.98 21.18
N LYS A 208 20.62 -29.20 20.12
CA LYS A 208 21.66 -28.90 19.12
C LYS A 208 22.00 -27.42 18.99
N HIS A 209 21.15 -26.56 19.55
CA HIS A 209 21.32 -25.11 19.55
C HIS A 209 21.57 -24.62 20.98
N GLY A 210 22.65 -23.89 21.22
CA GLY A 210 23.12 -23.67 22.59
C GLY A 210 22.24 -22.71 23.40
N PHE A 211 21.55 -21.75 22.76
CA PHE A 211 20.49 -20.96 23.40
C PHE A 211 19.34 -21.85 23.91
N LEU A 212 18.96 -22.88 23.15
CA LEU A 212 17.88 -23.77 23.55
C LEU A 212 18.36 -24.74 24.62
N PHE A 213 19.53 -25.31 24.41
CA PHE A 213 20.05 -26.38 25.26
C PHE A 213 20.54 -25.87 26.63
N ALA A 214 21.37 -24.83 26.65
CA ALA A 214 21.99 -24.30 27.87
C ALA A 214 22.23 -22.78 27.76
N PRO A 215 21.18 -21.94 27.82
CA PRO A 215 21.28 -20.50 27.72
C PRO A 215 22.10 -19.90 28.88
N SER A 216 22.93 -18.89 28.59
CA SER A 216 23.93 -18.39 29.55
C SER A 216 23.47 -17.19 30.37
N THR A 217 22.43 -16.45 29.99
CA THR A 217 22.05 -15.22 30.71
C THR A 217 20.54 -15.05 30.88
N ILE A 218 19.75 -16.09 30.61
CA ILE A 218 18.31 -15.91 30.51
C ILE A 218 17.60 -15.70 31.84
N ILE A 219 16.83 -14.62 31.90
CA ILE A 219 15.83 -14.31 32.91
C ILE A 219 14.53 -14.10 32.13
N ALA A 220 13.51 -14.94 32.34
CA ALA A 220 12.30 -14.91 31.55
C ALA A 220 11.09 -14.42 32.36
N SER A 221 10.04 -13.97 31.67
CA SER A 221 8.70 -13.76 32.22
C SER A 221 7.65 -14.37 31.29
N LYS A 222 6.55 -14.82 31.88
CA LYS A 222 5.35 -15.30 31.16
C LYS A 222 4.28 -14.22 31.01
N ARG A 223 4.42 -13.09 31.71
CA ARG A 223 3.56 -11.93 31.58
C ARG A 223 3.95 -11.13 30.34
N LEU A 224 2.99 -10.54 29.63
CA LEU A 224 3.30 -9.59 28.56
C LEU A 224 3.90 -8.32 29.18
N LEU A 225 5.14 -7.96 28.80
CA LEU A 225 5.87 -6.82 29.34
C LEU A 225 6.38 -5.90 28.22
N PRO A 226 6.31 -4.57 28.36
CA PRO A 226 6.74 -3.62 27.33
C PRO A 226 8.27 -3.46 27.35
N ILE A 227 9.00 -4.53 27.02
CA ILE A 227 10.47 -4.57 27.02
C ILE A 227 11.03 -4.64 25.61
N PHE A 228 11.96 -3.73 25.31
CA PHE A 228 12.65 -3.64 24.04
C PHE A 228 13.85 -4.61 23.98
N GLY A 229 13.86 -5.49 22.98
CA GLY A 229 14.92 -6.47 22.74
C GLY A 229 15.58 -6.31 21.37
N GLU A 230 16.87 -6.61 21.27
CA GLU A 230 17.61 -6.53 19.99
C GLU A 230 17.32 -7.71 19.06
N CYS A 231 16.91 -8.84 19.64
CA CYS A 231 16.51 -10.04 18.94
C CYS A 231 15.49 -10.79 19.78
N LYS A 232 14.79 -11.73 19.15
CA LYS A 232 13.85 -12.63 19.82
C LYS A 232 13.65 -13.91 19.01
N VAL A 233 13.16 -15.00 19.60
CA VAL A 233 12.65 -16.13 18.78
C VAL A 233 11.17 -15.90 18.44
N ASN A 234 10.60 -16.69 17.54
CA ASN A 234 9.24 -16.44 17.03
C ASN A 234 8.12 -16.50 18.11
N VAL A 235 8.35 -17.16 19.24
CA VAL A 235 7.41 -17.23 20.37
C VAL A 235 7.64 -16.16 21.43
N ASN A 236 8.73 -15.40 21.31
CA ASN A 236 9.01 -14.31 22.24
C ASN A 236 8.19 -13.06 21.91
N ASN A 237 7.90 -12.30 22.96
CA ASN A 237 7.03 -11.12 22.89
C ASN A 237 7.79 -9.84 23.27
N ASP A 238 9.12 -9.90 23.30
CA ASP A 238 9.98 -8.74 23.32
C ASP A 238 9.65 -7.82 22.12
N ILE A 239 9.66 -6.53 22.37
CA ILE A 239 9.43 -5.47 21.39
C ILE A 239 10.74 -5.27 20.61
N LEU A 240 10.77 -5.70 19.35
CA LEU A 240 12.02 -5.81 18.63
C LEU A 240 12.49 -4.45 18.10
N PHE A 241 13.75 -4.09 18.38
CA PHE A 241 14.38 -2.88 17.86
C PHE A 241 15.73 -3.19 17.20
N PRO A 242 16.27 -2.27 16.38
CA PRO A 242 17.57 -2.46 15.77
C PRO A 242 18.67 -2.63 16.81
N ALA A 243 19.42 -3.73 16.71
CA ALA A 243 20.49 -4.03 17.64
C ALA A 243 21.48 -2.87 17.79
N ASN A 244 21.86 -2.53 19.03
CA ASN A 244 22.77 -1.42 19.31
C ASN A 244 24.12 -1.61 18.60
N MET A 245 24.56 -2.86 18.40
CA MET A 245 25.83 -3.15 17.73
C MET A 245 25.89 -2.61 16.29
N TYR A 246 24.76 -2.57 15.58
CA TYR A 246 24.70 -2.02 14.22
C TYR A 246 24.90 -0.49 14.19
N TYR A 247 24.69 0.19 15.32
CA TYR A 247 24.84 1.63 15.44
C TYR A 247 26.16 2.05 16.14
N ALA A 248 26.72 1.17 16.98
CA ALA A 248 27.88 1.44 17.84
C ALA A 248 29.21 1.72 17.12
N ASP A 249 29.29 1.47 15.80
CA ASP A 249 30.47 1.70 14.95
C ASP A 249 31.72 0.89 15.33
N ASP A 250 31.52 -0.26 15.99
CA ASP A 250 32.59 -1.15 16.43
C ASP A 250 33.25 -1.87 15.24
N VAL A 251 34.59 -1.82 15.16
CA VAL A 251 35.40 -2.43 14.08
C VAL A 251 35.23 -3.95 13.94
N ARG A 252 34.75 -4.62 14.99
CA ARG A 252 34.46 -6.07 14.98
C ARG A 252 33.22 -6.41 14.16
N TYR A 253 32.33 -5.43 13.92
CA TYR A 253 31.02 -5.62 13.29
C TYR A 253 30.74 -4.64 12.15
N ARG A 254 31.56 -3.59 11.99
CA ARG A 254 31.47 -2.62 10.89
C ARG A 254 32.11 -3.17 9.62
N TYR A 255 31.43 -3.01 8.49
CA TYR A 255 31.99 -3.32 7.18
C TYR A 255 33.23 -2.47 6.86
N ASP A 256 34.23 -3.12 6.30
CA ASP A 256 35.45 -2.53 5.77
C ASP A 256 35.82 -3.21 4.46
N SER A 257 35.97 -2.41 3.40
CA SER A 257 36.22 -2.90 2.04
C SER A 257 37.67 -3.27 1.77
N LYS A 258 38.59 -3.10 2.73
CA LYS A 258 40.05 -3.26 2.53
C LYS A 258 40.46 -4.56 1.85
N TYR A 259 39.83 -5.68 2.19
CA TYR A 259 40.12 -7.02 1.64
C TYR A 259 38.91 -7.60 0.87
N ASP A 260 37.96 -6.75 0.49
CA ASP A 260 36.74 -7.17 -0.22
C ASP A 260 36.94 -7.10 -1.74
N TYR A 261 37.74 -8.06 -2.25
CA TYR A 261 38.07 -8.20 -3.68
C TYR A 261 36.83 -8.50 -4.53
N ASP A 262 36.93 -8.31 -5.85
CA ASP A 262 35.85 -8.70 -6.76
C ASP A 262 35.67 -10.22 -6.76
N TRP A 263 34.45 -10.69 -7.08
CA TRP A 263 34.06 -12.09 -6.94
C TRP A 263 35.04 -13.06 -7.61
N ASP A 264 35.54 -12.72 -8.79
CA ASP A 264 36.48 -13.55 -9.55
C ASP A 264 37.86 -13.69 -8.88
N ASP A 265 38.24 -12.73 -8.04
CA ASP A 265 39.53 -12.70 -7.34
C ASP A 265 39.45 -13.30 -5.92
N LYS A 266 38.26 -13.72 -5.49
CA LYS A 266 38.05 -14.35 -4.18
C LYS A 266 38.31 -15.86 -4.24
N ASN A 267 38.77 -16.41 -3.12
CA ASN A 267 38.97 -17.85 -2.97
C ASN A 267 37.62 -18.59 -2.96
N ASP A 268 37.56 -19.75 -3.62
CA ASP A 268 36.41 -20.68 -3.61
C ASP A 268 36.30 -21.43 -2.26
N THR A 269 36.35 -20.68 -1.15
CA THR A 269 36.38 -21.19 0.21
C THR A 269 35.22 -20.64 1.02
N MET A 270 34.76 -21.44 1.98
CA MET A 270 33.83 -21.05 3.01
C MET A 270 34.58 -20.71 4.29
N ILE A 271 34.40 -19.51 4.83
CA ILE A 271 35.11 -19.04 6.02
C ILE A 271 34.18 -18.77 7.20
N TRP A 272 34.68 -19.11 8.40
CA TRP A 272 34.12 -18.66 9.66
C TRP A 272 35.22 -18.57 10.73
N ARG A 273 35.23 -17.47 11.48
CA ARG A 273 36.01 -17.29 12.71
C ARG A 273 35.13 -16.81 13.84
N GLY A 274 35.29 -17.44 15.00
CA GLY A 274 34.56 -17.06 16.21
C GLY A 274 35.11 -17.74 17.45
N VAL A 275 34.41 -17.54 18.55
CA VAL A 275 34.71 -18.14 19.85
C VAL A 275 33.65 -19.18 20.19
N THR A 276 33.92 -20.03 21.18
CA THR A 276 33.01 -21.10 21.66
C THR A 276 31.79 -20.57 22.43
N SER A 277 31.33 -19.35 22.14
CA SER A 277 30.03 -18.84 22.61
C SER A 277 28.89 -19.66 22.01
N GLY A 278 27.65 -19.38 22.40
CA GLY A 278 26.50 -20.12 21.86
C GLY A 278 25.61 -20.73 22.92
N GLY A 279 26.13 -20.82 24.16
CA GLY A 279 25.52 -21.47 25.31
C GLY A 279 26.61 -21.70 26.35
N THR A 280 26.24 -22.28 27.49
CA THR A 280 27.19 -22.64 28.54
C THR A 280 27.82 -24.00 28.24
N ASN A 281 29.14 -24.02 28.02
CA ASN A 281 29.87 -25.23 27.64
C ASN A 281 30.40 -25.98 28.87
N THR A 282 30.22 -27.30 28.88
CA THR A 282 30.80 -28.23 29.85
C THR A 282 31.49 -29.38 29.12
N ALA A 283 32.29 -30.17 29.84
CA ALA A 283 32.99 -31.33 29.28
C ALA A 283 32.04 -32.36 28.64
N GLU A 284 30.80 -32.44 29.14
CA GLU A 284 29.77 -33.38 28.70
C GLU A 284 28.98 -32.88 27.49
N ASN A 285 28.77 -31.56 27.37
CA ASN A 285 27.78 -31.02 26.43
C ASN A 285 28.34 -30.33 25.18
N TRP A 286 29.63 -29.99 25.15
CA TRP A 286 30.16 -29.08 24.15
C TRP A 286 30.03 -29.59 22.71
N ARG A 287 30.01 -30.92 22.52
CA ARG A 287 29.89 -31.57 21.20
C ARG A 287 28.55 -31.29 20.53
N ASP A 288 27.52 -31.04 21.32
CA ASP A 288 26.16 -30.82 20.81
C ASP A 288 25.89 -29.35 20.47
N MET A 289 26.79 -28.44 20.89
CA MET A 289 26.65 -27.01 20.65
C MET A 289 26.82 -26.66 19.17
N HIS A 290 25.90 -25.87 18.62
CA HIS A 290 25.86 -25.51 17.20
C HIS A 290 27.17 -24.93 16.62
N ARG A 291 27.97 -24.14 17.35
CA ARG A 291 29.25 -23.63 16.78
C ARG A 291 30.31 -24.72 16.69
N GLN A 292 30.36 -25.59 17.69
CA GLN A 292 31.28 -26.72 17.77
C GLN A 292 30.92 -27.73 16.69
N ARG A 293 29.62 -28.00 16.50
CA ARG A 293 29.12 -28.81 15.38
C ARG A 293 29.48 -28.23 14.03
N LEU A 294 29.41 -26.91 13.82
CA LEU A 294 29.85 -26.28 12.57
C LEU A 294 31.34 -26.53 12.31
N VAL A 295 32.20 -26.32 13.31
CA VAL A 295 33.65 -26.55 13.21
C VAL A 295 33.95 -28.03 12.92
N LEU A 296 33.31 -28.97 13.62
CA LEU A 296 33.49 -30.41 13.40
C LEU A 296 32.99 -30.84 12.01
N THR A 297 31.82 -30.35 11.60
CA THR A 297 31.20 -30.70 10.31
C THR A 297 31.99 -30.12 9.15
N SER A 298 32.70 -29.00 9.35
CA SER A 298 33.54 -28.40 8.31
C SER A 298 34.99 -28.93 8.34
N ASN A 299 35.38 -29.74 9.32
CA ASN A 299 36.77 -30.18 9.44
C ASN A 299 37.01 -31.46 8.60
N GLY A 300 37.85 -31.35 7.58
CA GLY A 300 38.19 -32.46 6.68
C GLY A 300 38.72 -33.71 7.40
N THR A 301 39.56 -33.58 8.44
CA THR A 301 40.06 -34.74 9.19
C THR A 301 38.98 -35.43 10.02
N GLU A 302 38.03 -34.65 10.54
CA GLU A 302 36.87 -35.18 11.29
C GLU A 302 35.84 -35.84 10.37
N MET A 303 35.82 -35.47 9.09
CA MET A 303 34.87 -35.98 8.10
C MET A 303 35.38 -37.21 7.34
N VAL A 304 36.59 -37.71 7.66
CA VAL A 304 37.12 -38.96 7.09
C VAL A 304 36.19 -40.14 7.41
N GLY A 305 35.77 -40.87 6.38
CA GLY A 305 34.89 -42.04 6.50
C GLY A 305 33.44 -41.71 6.88
N LYS A 306 33.07 -40.42 6.98
CA LYS A 306 31.67 -39.99 7.17
C LYS A 306 31.01 -39.75 5.82
N GLU A 307 29.73 -40.06 5.74
CA GLU A 307 28.91 -39.88 4.55
C GLU A 307 27.85 -38.81 4.79
N VAL A 308 27.62 -37.97 3.77
CA VAL A 308 26.62 -36.91 3.78
C VAL A 308 25.76 -36.96 2.53
N LEU A 309 24.57 -36.39 2.63
CA LEU A 309 23.71 -36.15 1.49
C LEU A 309 24.23 -34.95 0.70
N ILE A 310 24.31 -35.10 -0.61
CA ILE A 310 24.44 -33.99 -1.56
C ILE A 310 23.45 -34.16 -2.73
N MET A 311 23.33 -33.11 -3.55
CA MET A 311 22.63 -33.18 -4.82
C MET A 311 23.64 -33.41 -5.97
N THR A 312 23.29 -34.27 -6.93
CA THR A 312 24.11 -34.56 -8.11
C THR A 312 23.26 -34.55 -9.37
N GLU A 313 23.84 -34.17 -10.52
CA GLU A 313 23.17 -34.27 -11.82
C GLU A 313 22.98 -35.74 -12.22
N ASP A 314 21.79 -36.07 -12.73
CA ASP A 314 21.46 -37.41 -13.24
C ASP A 314 22.36 -37.75 -14.45
N PRO A 315 23.16 -38.83 -14.38
CA PRO A 315 24.03 -39.24 -15.49
C PRO A 315 23.27 -39.50 -16.79
N ASN A 316 21.99 -39.91 -16.69
CA ASN A 316 21.17 -40.30 -17.83
C ASN A 316 20.34 -39.13 -18.39
N ASN A 317 20.12 -38.07 -17.62
CA ASN A 317 19.25 -36.97 -18.01
C ASN A 317 19.84 -35.61 -17.58
N GLN A 318 20.50 -34.95 -18.53
CA GLN A 318 21.12 -33.64 -18.30
C GLN A 318 20.10 -32.61 -17.80
N GLY A 319 20.48 -31.83 -16.79
CA GLY A 319 19.63 -30.83 -16.15
C GLY A 319 18.58 -31.41 -15.18
N SER A 320 18.58 -32.73 -14.96
CA SER A 320 17.84 -33.37 -13.88
C SER A 320 18.77 -33.65 -12.71
N TYR A 321 18.27 -33.53 -11.48
CA TYR A 321 19.08 -33.71 -10.28
C TYR A 321 18.48 -34.78 -9.37
N VAL A 322 19.35 -35.56 -8.73
CA VAL A 322 19.00 -36.63 -7.80
C VAL A 322 19.82 -36.54 -6.53
N ASN A 323 19.34 -37.20 -5.48
CA ASN A 323 20.03 -37.25 -4.19
C ASN A 323 21.15 -38.30 -4.22
N PHE A 324 22.34 -37.90 -3.79
CA PHE A 324 23.46 -38.79 -3.55
C PHE A 324 23.73 -38.85 -2.04
N LYS A 325 23.34 -39.96 -1.40
CA LYS A 325 23.32 -40.08 0.07
C LYS A 325 24.66 -40.43 0.70
N HIS A 326 25.60 -40.94 -0.08
CA HIS A 326 26.85 -41.56 0.40
C HIS A 326 28.08 -40.75 -0.02
N TYR A 327 27.98 -39.41 -0.05
CA TYR A 327 29.11 -38.56 -0.42
C TYR A 327 30.10 -38.45 0.74
N GLN A 328 31.39 -38.65 0.46
CA GLN A 328 32.45 -38.47 1.45
C GLN A 328 33.06 -37.08 1.30
N PRO A 329 32.82 -36.15 2.25
CA PRO A 329 33.16 -34.74 2.04
C PRO A 329 34.55 -34.35 2.56
N SER A 330 35.34 -35.30 3.08
CA SER A 330 36.62 -35.03 3.73
C SER A 330 37.61 -34.24 2.87
N GLU A 331 37.89 -34.72 1.64
CA GLU A 331 38.81 -34.04 0.72
C GLU A 331 38.28 -32.67 0.30
N PHE A 332 36.98 -32.58 -0.01
CA PHE A 332 36.32 -31.33 -0.38
C PHE A 332 36.41 -30.30 0.75
N ALA A 333 36.23 -30.72 2.00
CA ALA A 333 36.33 -29.82 3.14
C ALA A 333 37.76 -29.29 3.35
N LEU A 334 38.79 -30.12 3.12
CA LEU A 334 40.20 -29.67 3.20
C LEU A 334 40.52 -28.56 2.19
N ASP A 335 39.94 -28.64 0.99
CA ASP A 335 40.22 -27.69 -0.09
C ASP A 335 39.34 -26.43 -0.01
N HIS A 336 38.11 -26.56 0.49
CA HIS A 336 37.07 -25.52 0.35
C HIS A 336 36.52 -24.96 1.66
N THR A 337 37.01 -25.37 2.83
CA THR A 337 36.55 -24.81 4.11
C THR A 337 37.69 -24.31 4.97
N ASP A 338 37.52 -23.11 5.52
CA ASP A 338 38.41 -22.53 6.51
C ASP A 338 37.58 -22.02 7.69
N VAL A 339 37.17 -22.95 8.54
CA VAL A 339 36.33 -22.71 9.71
C VAL A 339 37.11 -23.07 10.97
N GLY A 340 37.06 -22.23 12.00
CA GLY A 340 37.69 -22.57 13.27
C GLY A 340 37.50 -21.55 14.38
N PHE A 341 37.73 -22.01 15.60
CA PHE A 341 37.73 -21.16 16.78
C PHE A 341 39.01 -20.36 16.91
N THR A 342 38.92 -19.13 17.39
CA THR A 342 40.10 -18.29 17.71
C THR A 342 40.50 -18.41 19.17
N GLU A 343 39.55 -18.68 20.05
CA GLU A 343 39.75 -18.88 21.49
C GLU A 343 38.58 -19.64 22.12
N ALA A 344 38.81 -20.18 23.32
CA ALA A 344 37.77 -20.75 24.16
C ALA A 344 37.07 -19.65 24.99
N PHE A 345 35.76 -19.79 25.15
CA PHE A 345 34.89 -18.85 25.85
C PHE A 345 33.64 -19.55 26.39
N ALA A 346 32.99 -18.95 27.40
CA ALA A 346 31.72 -19.42 27.99
C ALA A 346 31.75 -20.88 28.47
N CYS A 347 32.83 -21.29 29.16
CA CYS A 347 32.98 -22.62 29.74
C CYS A 347 32.67 -22.60 31.25
N VAL A 348 32.16 -23.71 31.76
CA VAL A 348 31.93 -23.91 33.19
C VAL A 348 32.50 -25.28 33.60
N PRO A 349 33.32 -25.36 34.67
CA PRO A 349 33.87 -24.24 35.45
C PRO A 349 34.97 -23.47 34.70
N ASP A 350 35.72 -24.13 33.82
CA ASP A 350 36.80 -23.57 33.01
C ASP A 350 36.88 -24.27 31.64
N CYS A 351 37.71 -23.75 30.74
CA CYS A 351 37.81 -24.24 29.37
C CYS A 351 38.87 -25.35 29.15
N GLY A 352 39.49 -25.88 30.20
CA GLY A 352 40.58 -26.85 30.09
C GLY A 352 40.18 -28.18 29.43
N PHE A 353 38.89 -28.52 29.40
CA PHE A 353 38.39 -29.68 28.67
C PHE A 353 38.51 -29.55 27.14
N TYR A 354 38.82 -28.36 26.62
CA TYR A 354 39.15 -28.16 25.21
C TYR A 354 40.64 -28.37 24.89
N ASP A 355 41.48 -28.57 25.91
CA ASP A 355 42.91 -28.82 25.71
C ASP A 355 43.10 -30.11 24.90
N GLY A 356 43.77 -29.99 23.75
CA GLY A 356 43.94 -31.10 22.80
C GLY A 356 42.71 -31.43 21.95
N VAL A 357 41.58 -30.75 22.13
CA VAL A 357 40.39 -30.88 21.27
C VAL A 357 40.46 -29.94 20.08
N TRP A 358 40.76 -28.66 20.32
CA TRP A 358 40.79 -27.64 19.28
C TRP A 358 42.21 -27.19 18.95
N THR A 359 42.47 -27.04 17.65
CA THR A 359 43.57 -26.20 17.18
C THR A 359 43.00 -24.82 16.88
N TYR A 360 43.29 -23.85 17.74
CA TYR A 360 42.81 -22.49 17.56
C TYR A 360 43.47 -21.82 16.34
N LYS A 361 42.66 -21.18 15.51
CA LYS A 361 43.10 -20.40 14.35
C LYS A 361 43.45 -18.98 14.78
N ASN A 362 44.36 -18.35 14.05
CA ASN A 362 44.68 -16.93 14.29
C ASN A 362 43.43 -16.06 14.14
N MET A 363 43.33 -15.04 14.99
CA MET A 363 42.28 -14.03 14.88
C MET A 363 42.42 -13.29 13.55
N THR A 364 41.34 -13.29 12.77
CA THR A 364 41.25 -12.53 11.52
C THR A 364 40.34 -11.33 11.71
N THR A 365 40.70 -10.21 11.09
CA THR A 365 39.79 -9.06 11.02
C THR A 365 38.53 -9.44 10.25
N LEU A 366 37.43 -8.70 10.47
CA LEU A 366 36.18 -8.92 9.75
C LEU A 366 36.39 -8.79 8.23
N SER A 367 37.15 -7.78 7.79
CA SER A 367 37.40 -7.53 6.37
C SER A 367 38.21 -8.64 5.69
N GLN A 368 39.18 -9.25 6.37
CA GLN A 368 39.93 -10.39 5.84
C GLN A 368 39.07 -11.62 5.55
N GLN A 369 37.93 -11.79 6.24
CA GLN A 369 37.00 -12.88 5.91
C GLN A 369 36.38 -12.71 4.51
N PHE A 370 36.38 -11.49 3.95
CA PHE A 370 35.87 -11.22 2.61
C PHE A 370 36.82 -11.64 1.48
N GLU A 371 38.01 -12.17 1.78
CA GLU A 371 38.85 -12.83 0.78
C GLU A 371 38.21 -14.14 0.26
N SER A 372 37.30 -14.73 1.04
CA SER A 372 36.55 -15.93 0.69
C SER A 372 35.22 -15.60 0.01
N LYS A 373 34.80 -16.43 -0.95
CA LYS A 373 33.50 -16.30 -1.61
C LYS A 373 32.32 -16.56 -0.69
N PHE A 374 32.42 -17.47 0.27
CA PHE A 374 31.31 -17.84 1.13
C PHE A 374 31.61 -17.47 2.59
N VAL A 375 30.74 -16.67 3.20
CA VAL A 375 30.82 -16.28 4.61
C VAL A 375 29.64 -16.86 5.37
N VAL A 376 29.91 -17.68 6.38
CA VAL A 376 28.85 -18.32 7.17
C VAL A 376 28.53 -17.48 8.40
N ASP A 377 27.25 -17.30 8.66
CA ASP A 377 26.73 -16.71 9.88
C ASP A 377 25.91 -17.72 10.67
N VAL A 378 26.30 -17.88 11.93
CA VAL A 378 25.63 -18.73 12.91
C VAL A 378 25.49 -17.97 14.20
N ASP A 379 24.41 -18.28 14.92
CA ASP A 379 24.07 -17.68 16.19
C ASP A 379 25.20 -17.79 17.22
N GLY A 380 25.19 -16.90 18.21
CA GLY A 380 26.00 -16.95 19.43
C GLY A 380 25.11 -17.20 20.64
N HIS A 381 25.37 -16.51 21.76
CA HIS A 381 24.43 -16.52 22.88
C HIS A 381 23.03 -16.04 22.46
N SER A 382 23.00 -15.14 21.47
CA SER A 382 21.85 -14.74 20.70
C SER A 382 22.24 -14.50 19.23
N PHE A 383 21.58 -13.60 18.50
CA PHE A 383 21.92 -13.27 17.10
C PHE A 383 23.39 -12.87 16.89
N SER A 384 23.87 -12.94 15.65
CA SER A 384 25.22 -12.54 15.26
C SER A 384 25.28 -11.09 14.79
N GLY A 385 26.02 -10.25 15.52
CA GLY A 385 26.29 -8.86 15.12
C GLY A 385 27.11 -8.71 13.82
N ARG A 386 27.71 -9.79 13.29
CA ARG A 386 28.50 -9.76 12.04
C ARG A 386 27.63 -9.77 10.78
N TRP A 387 26.38 -10.24 10.91
CA TRP A 387 25.50 -10.49 9.78
C TRP A 387 25.32 -9.28 8.87
N HIS A 388 25.23 -8.10 9.48
CA HIS A 388 25.08 -6.83 8.78
C HIS A 388 26.26 -6.54 7.84
N ALA A 389 27.50 -6.68 8.31
CA ALA A 389 28.69 -6.50 7.48
C ALA A 389 28.90 -7.60 6.43
N PHE A 390 28.48 -8.84 6.72
CA PHE A 390 28.54 -9.93 5.75
C PHE A 390 27.67 -9.65 4.53
N LEU A 391 26.46 -9.12 4.76
CA LEU A 391 25.60 -8.69 3.67
C LEU A 391 26.21 -7.55 2.86
N GLU A 392 26.93 -6.60 3.48
CA GLU A 392 27.58 -5.47 2.76
C GLU A 392 28.81 -5.87 1.92
N SER A 393 29.36 -7.06 2.13
CA SER A 393 30.52 -7.58 1.41
C SER A 393 30.18 -8.09 0.01
N LYS A 394 31.18 -8.28 -0.86
CA LYS A 394 30.99 -8.94 -2.16
C LYS A 394 30.95 -10.47 -2.05
N SER A 395 31.04 -11.03 -0.84
CA SER A 395 30.92 -12.47 -0.59
C SER A 395 29.44 -12.89 -0.50
N LEU A 396 29.16 -14.17 -0.65
CA LEU A 396 27.84 -14.76 -0.45
C LEU A 396 27.66 -15.19 1.00
N GLY A 397 26.70 -14.57 1.68
CA GLY A 397 26.30 -14.94 3.03
C GLY A 397 25.48 -16.23 3.08
N ILE A 398 25.86 -17.15 3.97
CA ILE A 398 25.10 -18.36 4.32
C ILE A 398 24.65 -18.19 5.78
N LYS A 399 23.34 -18.17 6.06
CA LYS A 399 22.80 -17.91 7.41
C LYS A 399 22.10 -19.13 7.97
N SER A 400 22.47 -19.50 9.20
CA SER A 400 21.71 -20.43 10.04
C SER A 400 21.39 -19.76 11.37
N THR A 401 20.10 -19.53 11.62
CA THR A 401 19.65 -18.83 12.83
C THR A 401 18.26 -19.30 13.27
N ILE A 402 17.97 -19.17 14.56
CA ILE A 402 16.63 -19.25 15.15
C ILE A 402 16.11 -17.88 15.62
N PHE A 403 16.96 -16.86 15.60
CA PHE A 403 16.60 -15.52 16.05
C PHE A 403 15.98 -14.69 14.94
N ARG A 404 15.01 -13.90 15.34
CA ARG A 404 14.38 -12.83 14.59
C ARG A 404 15.00 -11.51 15.00
N GLU A 405 15.29 -10.72 13.98
CA GLU A 405 15.88 -9.39 14.10
C GLU A 405 15.06 -8.39 13.29
N TRP A 406 15.22 -7.10 13.59
CA TRP A 406 14.44 -6.04 12.95
C TRP A 406 14.51 -6.08 11.40
N HIS A 407 15.63 -6.56 10.84
CA HIS A 407 15.87 -6.59 9.39
C HIS A 407 15.25 -7.81 8.68
N ASP A 408 14.66 -8.76 9.39
CA ASP A 408 14.07 -9.97 8.79
C ASP A 408 12.87 -9.66 7.89
N SER A 409 12.13 -8.57 8.12
CA SER A 409 11.07 -8.10 7.21
C SER A 409 11.62 -7.56 5.88
N ARG A 410 12.93 -7.34 5.81
CA ARG A 410 13.62 -6.68 4.69
C ARG A 410 14.50 -7.66 3.91
N LEU A 411 14.91 -8.78 4.50
CA LEU A 411 15.84 -9.74 3.89
C LEU A 411 15.12 -11.01 3.43
N PHE A 412 15.36 -11.44 2.20
CA PHE A 412 14.72 -12.62 1.61
C PHE A 412 15.75 -13.72 1.31
N ALA A 413 15.49 -14.90 1.85
CA ALA A 413 16.27 -16.11 1.57
C ALA A 413 16.26 -16.45 0.07
N TRP A 414 17.35 -17.05 -0.43
CA TRP A 414 17.58 -17.36 -1.86
C TRP A 414 17.57 -16.16 -2.80
N ARG A 415 17.66 -14.95 -2.26
CA ARG A 415 17.80 -13.70 -3.02
C ARG A 415 18.91 -12.82 -2.46
N HIS A 416 18.96 -12.65 -1.13
CA HIS A 416 19.98 -11.86 -0.46
C HIS A 416 21.03 -12.72 0.27
N PHE A 417 20.66 -13.95 0.63
CA PHE A 417 21.52 -14.91 1.31
C PHE A 417 21.05 -16.34 1.09
N ILE A 418 21.88 -17.31 1.44
CA ILE A 418 21.53 -18.73 1.45
C ILE A 418 21.08 -19.15 2.86
N PRO A 419 19.84 -19.62 3.05
CA PRO A 419 19.44 -20.21 4.32
C PRO A 419 20.09 -21.59 4.49
N MET A 420 20.57 -21.89 5.69
CA MET A 420 21.14 -23.18 6.09
C MET A 420 20.38 -23.69 7.32
N ASP A 421 20.13 -25.00 7.38
CA ASP A 421 19.48 -25.62 8.53
C ASP A 421 20.38 -25.52 9.78
N ASN A 422 19.81 -25.29 10.96
CA ASN A 422 20.53 -25.27 12.25
C ASN A 422 21.16 -26.63 12.63
N ARG A 423 20.86 -27.69 11.88
CA ARG A 423 21.51 -29.00 11.95
C ARG A 423 22.68 -29.15 10.98
N TYR A 424 22.85 -28.25 10.02
CA TYR A 424 23.93 -28.24 9.01
C TYR A 424 24.00 -29.47 8.11
N ASP A 425 22.92 -30.24 8.02
CA ASP A 425 22.82 -31.42 7.18
C ASP A 425 22.67 -31.08 5.68
N ASP A 426 22.42 -29.81 5.36
CA ASP A 426 22.40 -29.26 4.00
C ASP A 426 23.68 -28.48 3.62
N LEU A 427 24.65 -28.37 4.54
CA LEU A 427 25.89 -27.60 4.34
C LEU A 427 26.64 -28.05 3.08
N TYR A 428 26.88 -29.35 2.92
CA TYR A 428 27.61 -29.87 1.77
C TYR A 428 26.81 -29.83 0.48
N SER A 429 25.49 -29.99 0.54
CA SER A 429 24.62 -29.73 -0.61
C SER A 429 24.76 -28.29 -1.11
N ILE A 430 24.83 -27.32 -0.19
CA ILE A 430 25.02 -25.90 -0.52
C ILE A 430 26.39 -25.68 -1.16
N LEU A 431 27.47 -26.13 -0.52
CA LEU A 431 28.83 -25.87 -1.02
C LEU A 431 29.10 -26.57 -2.35
N THR A 432 28.74 -27.84 -2.48
CA THR A 432 28.93 -28.60 -3.72
C THR A 432 28.09 -28.05 -4.88
N TYR A 433 26.92 -27.47 -4.59
CA TYR A 433 26.12 -26.76 -5.59
C TYR A 433 26.88 -25.56 -6.19
N PHE A 434 27.43 -24.68 -5.34
CA PHE A 434 28.07 -23.45 -5.83
C PHE A 434 29.47 -23.67 -6.37
N ILE A 435 30.28 -24.51 -5.72
CA ILE A 435 31.68 -24.76 -6.09
C ILE A 435 31.77 -25.77 -7.25
N GLY A 436 30.84 -26.73 -7.30
CA GLY A 436 30.85 -27.85 -8.25
C GLY A 436 31.80 -28.96 -7.83
N ILE A 437 31.52 -30.18 -8.27
CA ILE A 437 32.34 -31.38 -8.00
C ILE A 437 32.34 -32.34 -9.18
N GLY A 438 33.41 -33.14 -9.28
CA GLY A 438 33.51 -34.25 -10.22
C GLY A 438 33.70 -33.83 -11.69
N LYS A 439 33.75 -34.83 -12.57
CA LYS A 439 33.78 -34.65 -14.03
C LYS A 439 32.62 -35.41 -14.64
N ARG A 440 32.01 -34.85 -15.68
CA ARG A 440 30.87 -35.46 -16.35
C ARG A 440 31.29 -36.76 -17.05
N ALA A 441 30.88 -37.90 -16.50
CA ALA A 441 31.12 -39.23 -17.06
C ALA A 441 29.78 -39.94 -17.32
N LYS A 442 29.70 -40.70 -18.42
CA LYS A 442 28.45 -41.32 -18.89
C LYS A 442 27.92 -42.48 -18.01
N ALA A 443 28.72 -43.00 -17.09
CA ALA A 443 28.34 -44.04 -16.14
C ALA A 443 29.40 -44.12 -15.04
N SER A 444 29.22 -43.33 -13.98
CA SER A 444 30.18 -43.22 -12.88
C SER A 444 29.42 -43.24 -11.56
N ASP A 445 29.86 -44.07 -10.61
CA ASP A 445 29.39 -44.05 -9.21
C ASP A 445 29.83 -42.79 -8.45
N GLN A 446 30.69 -41.96 -9.06
CA GLN A 446 31.10 -40.67 -8.50
C GLN A 446 30.08 -39.58 -8.84
N PRO A 447 29.69 -38.75 -7.86
CA PRO A 447 28.77 -37.65 -8.09
C PRO A 447 29.39 -36.57 -8.97
N TYR A 448 28.57 -35.98 -9.83
CA TYR A 448 28.90 -34.82 -10.64
C TYR A 448 27.93 -33.68 -10.31
N MET A 449 28.47 -32.49 -10.09
CA MET A 449 27.69 -31.27 -9.91
C MET A 449 28.36 -30.15 -10.70
N PRO A 450 27.70 -29.55 -11.71
CA PRO A 450 28.24 -28.39 -12.37
C PRO A 450 28.37 -27.22 -11.39
N ARG A 451 29.37 -26.38 -11.62
CA ARG A 451 29.62 -25.18 -10.82
C ARG A 451 28.56 -24.11 -11.11
N HIS A 452 27.96 -23.55 -10.07
CA HIS A 452 26.96 -22.47 -10.15
C HIS A 452 27.54 -21.12 -9.69
N ASP A 453 28.69 -20.74 -10.26
CA ASP A 453 29.41 -19.50 -9.89
C ASP A 453 28.60 -18.24 -10.18
N PHE A 454 27.86 -18.26 -11.30
CA PHE A 454 27.01 -17.14 -11.71
C PHE A 454 25.92 -16.88 -10.67
N GLU A 455 25.25 -17.93 -10.20
CA GLU A 455 24.22 -17.86 -9.17
C GLU A 455 24.80 -17.34 -7.86
N GLY A 456 25.97 -17.86 -7.44
CA GLY A 456 26.65 -17.41 -6.23
C GLY A 456 26.99 -15.91 -6.26
N ARG A 457 27.60 -15.45 -7.36
CA ARG A 457 27.90 -14.03 -7.60
C ARG A 457 26.65 -13.18 -7.61
N LYS A 458 25.59 -13.67 -8.24
CA LYS A 458 24.33 -12.95 -8.38
C LYS A 458 23.69 -12.72 -7.00
N LEU A 459 23.65 -13.74 -6.15
CA LEU A 459 23.09 -13.66 -4.80
C LEU A 459 23.94 -12.79 -3.88
N GLY A 460 25.27 -12.94 -3.89
CA GLY A 460 26.17 -12.11 -3.09
C GLY A 460 26.06 -10.63 -3.48
N ARG A 461 26.04 -10.35 -4.80
CA ARG A 461 25.82 -8.99 -5.31
C ARG A 461 24.46 -8.45 -4.84
N GLN A 462 23.38 -9.20 -5.00
CA GLN A 462 22.03 -8.75 -4.63
C GLN A 462 21.88 -8.50 -3.12
N GLY A 463 22.46 -9.35 -2.27
CA GLY A 463 22.50 -9.14 -0.82
C GLY A 463 23.17 -7.83 -0.45
N ARG A 464 24.35 -7.56 -1.01
CA ARG A 464 25.10 -6.31 -0.84
C ARG A 464 24.37 -5.09 -1.31
N GLU A 465 23.91 -5.18 -2.53
CA GLU A 465 23.16 -4.16 -3.21
C GLU A 465 21.92 -3.75 -2.39
N TRP A 466 21.25 -4.72 -1.77
CA TRP A 466 20.05 -4.48 -0.96
C TRP A 466 20.36 -4.03 0.47
N ALA A 467 21.38 -4.59 1.13
CA ALA A 467 21.83 -4.13 2.44
C ALA A 467 22.24 -2.66 2.40
N LYS A 468 22.93 -2.25 1.34
CA LYS A 468 23.18 -0.86 0.96
C LYS A 468 21.92 -0.13 0.46
N LYS A 469 20.74 -0.45 0.95
CA LYS A 469 19.50 0.31 0.71
C LYS A 469 18.61 0.42 1.91
N VAL A 470 18.52 -0.67 2.65
CA VAL A 470 17.49 -0.83 3.68
C VAL A 470 18.06 -1.06 5.08
N LEU A 471 19.39 -1.15 5.22
CA LEU A 471 20.06 -1.42 6.49
C LEU A 471 21.01 -0.29 6.95
N ARG A 472 20.88 0.95 6.46
CA ARG A 472 21.73 2.05 6.94
C ARG A 472 21.46 2.40 8.38
N LYS A 473 22.37 3.19 8.95
CA LYS A 473 22.09 3.99 10.14
C LYS A 473 20.84 4.86 9.97
N GLU A 474 20.60 5.47 8.81
CA GLU A 474 19.37 6.23 8.55
C GLU A 474 18.10 5.36 8.55
N ASP A 475 18.18 4.12 8.06
CA ASP A 475 17.05 3.19 8.06
C ASP A 475 16.80 2.64 9.48
N ILE A 476 17.85 2.43 10.28
CA ILE A 476 17.79 2.11 11.70
C ILE A 476 17.07 3.23 12.47
N GLU A 477 17.50 4.49 12.27
CA GLU A 477 16.88 5.65 12.89
C GLU A 477 15.42 5.85 12.42
N GLY A 478 15.14 5.63 11.14
CA GLY A 478 13.79 5.69 10.56
C GLY A 478 12.86 4.66 11.17
N ASN A 479 13.31 3.41 11.28
CA ASN A 479 12.58 2.33 11.94
C ASN A 479 12.30 2.68 13.41
N ALA A 480 13.33 3.11 14.15
CA ALA A 480 13.20 3.52 15.55
C ALA A 480 12.23 4.71 15.73
N THR A 481 12.25 5.68 14.82
CA THR A 481 11.32 6.83 14.83
C THR A 481 9.87 6.38 14.64
N ALA A 482 9.62 5.54 13.64
CA ALA A 482 8.28 5.04 13.36
C ALA A 482 7.75 4.17 14.51
N TYR A 483 8.62 3.33 15.08
CA TYR A 483 8.32 2.51 16.24
C TYR A 483 7.86 3.37 17.42
N LEU A 484 8.69 4.34 17.82
CA LEU A 484 8.39 5.19 18.97
C LEU A 484 7.21 6.12 18.73
N ALA A 485 6.93 6.50 17.48
CA ALA A 485 5.71 7.21 17.14
C ALA A 485 4.45 6.32 17.19
N SER A 486 4.55 5.03 16.84
CA SER A 486 3.41 4.10 16.84
C SER A 486 2.91 3.75 18.23
N LEU A 487 3.78 3.82 19.25
CA LEU A 487 3.45 3.60 20.67
C LEU A 487 2.39 4.56 21.22
N GLU A 488 2.16 5.70 20.57
CA GLU A 488 1.20 6.71 21.04
C GLU A 488 0.10 7.02 20.00
N ARG A 489 0.35 6.80 18.69
CA ARG A 489 -0.66 7.01 17.63
C ARG A 489 -1.77 5.96 17.58
N SER A 490 -1.63 4.87 18.32
CA SER A 490 -2.70 3.91 18.53
C SER A 490 -3.44 4.31 19.80
N ASP A 491 -4.56 5.02 19.63
CA ASP A 491 -5.44 5.43 20.73
C ASP A 491 -5.95 4.20 21.50
N MET A 492 -5.21 3.81 22.54
CA MET A 492 -5.65 2.86 23.56
C MET A 492 -6.61 3.60 24.51
N PHE A 493 -7.83 3.82 24.03
CA PHE A 493 -8.99 4.33 24.75
C PHE A 493 -8.91 5.80 25.24
N SER A 494 -9.39 6.73 24.42
CA SER A 494 -9.86 8.03 24.90
C SER A 494 -11.30 7.95 25.42
N PRO A 495 -11.57 8.20 26.72
CA PRO A 495 -12.92 8.31 27.25
C PRO A 495 -13.49 9.73 27.09
N TYR A 496 -14.79 9.77 26.84
CA TYR A 496 -15.69 10.92 26.84
C TYR A 496 -15.48 11.88 28.03
N VAL A 497 -15.27 13.18 27.77
CA VAL A 497 -15.63 14.25 28.72
C VAL A 497 -16.29 15.40 27.95
N SER A 498 -17.47 15.76 28.42
CA SER A 498 -18.34 16.83 27.97
C SER A 498 -17.89 18.22 28.44
N ASP A 499 -18.18 19.18 27.56
CA ASP A 499 -18.60 20.57 27.78
C ASP A 499 -17.64 21.71 28.16
N GLU A 500 -17.85 22.77 27.38
CA GLU A 500 -17.87 24.21 27.68
C GLU A 500 -16.59 24.94 28.12
N GLY A 501 -16.24 25.95 27.32
CA GLY A 501 -15.99 27.28 27.91
C GLY A 501 -14.64 27.95 27.61
N THR A 502 -14.71 28.93 26.71
CA THR A 502 -14.03 30.25 26.80
C THR A 502 -12.55 30.42 26.43
N ASN A 503 -12.38 30.97 25.23
CA ASN A 503 -11.76 32.28 24.91
C ASN A 503 -10.30 32.62 25.27
N ASN A 504 -9.63 33.08 24.21
CA ASN A 504 -8.66 34.20 24.11
C ASN A 504 -7.22 33.98 24.63
N LYS A 505 -6.25 33.98 23.70
CA LYS A 505 -5.47 35.18 23.35
C LYS A 505 -4.49 34.98 22.18
N ARG A 506 -4.35 36.06 21.42
CA ARG A 506 -3.47 36.32 20.26
C ARG A 506 -1.99 36.52 20.65
N GLY A 507 -1.11 36.30 19.65
CA GLY A 507 0.26 36.83 19.52
C GLY A 507 1.29 35.70 19.42
N GLU A 508 2.22 35.60 18.47
CA GLU A 508 2.75 36.50 17.43
C GLU A 508 3.23 35.62 16.25
N LYS A 509 2.91 36.02 15.00
CA LYS A 509 3.45 35.41 13.77
C LYS A 509 4.38 36.40 13.10
N GLY A 510 5.63 36.00 12.88
CA GLY A 510 6.59 36.67 12.02
C GLY A 510 7.16 35.71 10.97
N LYS A 511 6.57 35.76 9.77
CA LYS A 511 7.17 35.44 8.47
C LYS A 511 7.85 34.07 8.28
N LYS A 512 7.06 33.03 8.05
CA LYS A 512 7.44 31.82 7.28
C LYS A 512 6.21 30.99 6.87
N ALA A 513 5.14 31.68 6.46
CA ALA A 513 3.81 31.08 6.25
C ALA A 513 3.19 31.44 4.89
N ASP A 514 4.00 31.73 3.87
CA ASP A 514 3.49 32.13 2.54
C ASP A 514 3.77 31.15 1.41
N GLU A 515 4.46 30.02 1.62
CA GLU A 515 4.66 29.02 0.55
C GLU A 515 3.84 27.73 0.74
N ASP A 516 3.29 27.46 1.92
CA ASP A 516 2.43 26.28 2.19
C ASP A 516 0.92 26.58 2.09
N ARG A 517 0.53 27.79 1.62
CA ARG A 517 -0.89 28.22 1.59
C ARG A 517 -1.65 27.89 0.31
N ASP A 518 -0.99 27.61 -0.81
CA ASP A 518 -1.69 27.50 -2.09
C ASP A 518 -2.27 26.12 -2.42
N ASN A 519 -1.89 25.07 -1.69
CA ASN A 519 -2.50 23.73 -1.84
C ASN A 519 -3.50 23.34 -0.73
N ALA A 520 -3.69 24.19 0.29
CA ALA A 520 -4.56 23.90 1.45
C ALA A 520 -5.86 24.73 1.51
N ALA A 521 -6.16 25.55 0.50
CA ALA A 521 -7.35 26.39 0.49
C ALA A 521 -8.44 25.85 -0.45
N ARG A 522 -9.17 24.80 -0.04
CA ARG A 522 -10.55 24.58 -0.52
C ARG A 522 -11.46 24.25 0.67
N PRO A 523 -12.32 25.17 1.12
CA PRO A 523 -13.30 24.88 2.15
C PRO A 523 -14.40 24.01 1.53
N LYS A 524 -14.20 22.69 1.52
CA LYS A 524 -15.27 21.75 1.19
C LYS A 524 -16.16 21.60 2.42
N SER A 525 -17.47 21.75 2.27
CA SER A 525 -18.40 21.44 3.35
C SER A 525 -18.23 19.97 3.78
N PRO A 526 -18.38 19.64 5.07
CA PRO A 526 -18.25 18.27 5.55
C PRO A 526 -19.21 17.31 4.83
N GLU A 527 -20.40 17.79 4.45
CA GLU A 527 -21.40 17.04 3.67
C GLU A 527 -20.91 16.74 2.25
N ALA A 528 -20.22 17.68 1.59
CA ALA A 528 -19.65 17.48 0.27
C ALA A 528 -18.50 16.46 0.28
N ARG A 529 -17.68 16.46 1.34
CA ARG A 529 -16.63 15.43 1.54
C ARG A 529 -17.24 14.05 1.79
N ALA A 530 -18.29 13.98 2.62
CA ALA A 530 -19.00 12.74 2.90
C ALA A 530 -19.66 12.15 1.63
N LEU A 531 -20.32 12.98 0.82
CA LEU A 531 -20.94 12.53 -0.44
C LEU A 531 -19.88 11.99 -1.42
N LYS A 532 -18.75 12.69 -1.56
CA LYS A 532 -17.65 12.24 -2.44
C LYS A 532 -17.05 10.92 -1.97
N ALA A 533 -16.82 10.77 -0.66
CA ALA A 533 -16.32 9.53 -0.06
C ALA A 533 -17.31 8.36 -0.25
N ALA A 534 -18.61 8.59 -0.09
CA ALA A 534 -19.64 7.56 -0.29
C ALA A 534 -19.69 7.09 -1.75
N ILE A 535 -19.60 8.02 -2.71
CA ILE A 535 -19.59 7.70 -4.14
C ILE A 535 -18.30 6.97 -4.54
N ASP A 536 -17.14 7.34 -3.96
CA ASP A 536 -15.89 6.62 -4.20
C ASP A 536 -15.90 5.21 -3.58
N GLY A 537 -16.54 5.04 -2.40
CA GLY A 537 -16.83 3.74 -1.83
C GLY A 537 -17.73 2.88 -2.73
N LEU A 538 -18.79 3.48 -3.30
CA LEU A 538 -19.69 2.80 -4.23
C LEU A 538 -18.98 2.39 -5.54
N LYS A 539 -18.10 3.24 -6.08
CA LYS A 539 -17.23 2.88 -7.22
C LYS A 539 -16.31 1.71 -6.88
N GLY A 540 -15.73 1.70 -5.68
CA GLY A 540 -14.89 0.62 -5.19
C GLY A 540 -15.65 -0.71 -5.11
N LEU A 541 -16.87 -0.69 -4.56
CA LEU A 541 -17.75 -1.86 -4.48
C LEU A 541 -18.20 -2.34 -5.87
N HIS A 542 -18.52 -1.42 -6.78
CA HIS A 542 -18.86 -1.76 -8.17
C HIS A 542 -17.68 -2.41 -8.91
N GLY A 543 -16.46 -1.88 -8.71
CA GLY A 543 -15.23 -2.48 -9.26
C GLY A 543 -14.94 -3.86 -8.68
N LYS A 544 -15.18 -4.06 -7.38
CA LYS A 544 -15.06 -5.36 -6.72
C LYS A 544 -16.07 -6.37 -7.28
N LEU A 545 -17.34 -5.96 -7.43
CA LEU A 545 -18.39 -6.81 -8.01
C LEU A 545 -18.04 -7.27 -9.43
N TYR A 546 -17.44 -6.40 -10.25
CA TYR A 546 -16.94 -6.78 -11.59
C TYR A 546 -15.85 -7.86 -11.53
N GLY A 547 -14.92 -7.75 -10.58
CA GLY A 547 -13.88 -8.76 -10.35
C GLY A 547 -14.45 -10.09 -9.85
N ASP A 548 -15.36 -10.03 -8.88
CA ASP A 548 -15.96 -11.19 -8.22
C ASP A 548 -16.91 -11.97 -9.15
N LEU A 549 -17.59 -11.29 -10.08
CA LEU A 549 -18.51 -11.90 -11.03
C LEU A 549 -17.82 -12.90 -11.98
N ALA A 550 -16.54 -12.71 -12.27
CA ALA A 550 -15.75 -13.64 -13.06
C ALA A 550 -15.56 -15.00 -12.35
N PHE A 551 -15.46 -15.00 -11.03
CA PHE A 551 -15.39 -16.20 -10.19
C PHE A 551 -16.77 -16.85 -10.05
N GLY A 552 -17.81 -16.05 -9.80
CA GLY A 552 -19.19 -16.53 -9.71
C GLY A 552 -19.71 -17.22 -10.97
N LYS A 553 -19.17 -16.89 -12.16
CA LYS A 553 -19.48 -17.58 -13.44
C LYS A 553 -18.84 -18.98 -13.56
N ARG A 554 -17.86 -19.32 -12.71
CA ARG A 554 -17.06 -20.55 -12.77
C ARG A 554 -17.33 -21.51 -11.60
N GLU A 555 -17.97 -21.03 -10.55
CA GLU A 555 -18.25 -21.78 -9.33
C GLU A 555 -19.58 -22.52 -9.38
N VAL A 556 -19.67 -23.58 -8.57
CA VAL A 556 -20.93 -24.29 -8.31
C VAL A 556 -21.56 -23.67 -7.07
N ALA A 557 -22.78 -23.18 -7.20
CA ALA A 557 -23.48 -22.49 -6.11
C ALA A 557 -24.86 -23.10 -5.84
N TRP A 558 -25.37 -22.92 -4.62
CA TRP A 558 -26.73 -23.29 -4.25
C TRP A 558 -27.53 -22.01 -3.94
N GLY A 559 -28.48 -21.66 -4.82
CA GLY A 559 -29.22 -20.39 -4.68
C GLY A 559 -30.25 -20.15 -5.80
N ASN A 560 -30.80 -18.94 -5.86
CA ASN A 560 -31.89 -18.60 -6.78
C ASN A 560 -31.38 -17.92 -8.07
N LEU A 561 -30.43 -16.99 -7.91
CA LEU A 561 -29.86 -16.20 -9.00
C LEU A 561 -28.61 -16.89 -9.58
N ASN A 562 -28.56 -17.03 -10.90
CA ASN A 562 -27.38 -17.55 -11.59
C ASN A 562 -26.44 -16.40 -11.98
N ALA A 563 -25.25 -16.75 -12.48
CA ALA A 563 -24.23 -15.77 -12.81
C ALA A 563 -24.61 -14.83 -13.96
N ASP A 564 -25.52 -15.25 -14.86
CA ASP A 564 -26.04 -14.38 -15.93
C ASP A 564 -27.04 -13.36 -15.35
N HIS A 565 -27.85 -13.73 -14.36
CA HIS A 565 -28.74 -12.79 -13.65
C HIS A 565 -27.96 -11.75 -12.83
N LEU A 566 -26.81 -12.15 -12.25
CA LEU A 566 -25.91 -11.22 -11.55
C LEU A 566 -25.21 -10.25 -12.52
N ASP A 567 -24.93 -10.68 -13.75
CA ASP A 567 -24.39 -9.83 -14.83
C ASP A 567 -25.42 -8.78 -15.27
N GLU A 568 -26.68 -9.16 -15.42
CA GLU A 568 -27.79 -8.23 -15.70
C GLU A 568 -27.96 -7.20 -14.57
N ILE A 569 -27.89 -7.63 -13.31
CA ILE A 569 -27.92 -6.74 -12.13
C ILE A 569 -26.73 -5.79 -12.12
N PHE A 570 -25.53 -6.26 -12.45
CA PHE A 570 -24.33 -5.42 -12.56
C PHE A 570 -24.49 -4.29 -13.59
N VAL A 571 -25.09 -4.59 -14.75
CA VAL A 571 -25.37 -3.58 -15.79
C VAL A 571 -26.38 -2.54 -15.30
N LEU A 572 -27.42 -2.95 -14.58
CA LEU A 572 -28.42 -2.05 -14.00
C LEU A 572 -27.79 -1.13 -12.94
N PHE A 573 -26.93 -1.67 -12.06
CA PHE A 573 -26.16 -0.84 -11.10
C PHE A 573 -25.26 0.18 -11.79
N ARG A 574 -24.64 -0.19 -12.92
CA ARG A 574 -23.80 0.74 -13.70
C ARG A 574 -24.63 1.90 -14.25
N LYS A 575 -25.86 1.65 -14.71
CA LYS A 575 -26.77 2.71 -15.19
C LYS A 575 -27.15 3.71 -14.08
N ILE A 576 -27.27 3.24 -12.83
CA ILE A 576 -27.53 4.08 -11.65
C ILE A 576 -26.26 4.87 -11.25
N LEU A 577 -25.09 4.23 -11.30
CA LEU A 577 -23.83 4.83 -10.87
C LEU A 577 -23.40 6.02 -11.76
N ILE A 578 -23.65 5.96 -13.06
CA ILE A 578 -23.20 6.99 -14.03
C ILE A 578 -23.78 8.39 -13.68
N PRO A 579 -25.10 8.58 -13.54
CA PRO A 579 -25.67 9.87 -13.11
C PRO A 579 -25.28 10.27 -11.69
N LEU A 580 -25.13 9.32 -10.75
CA LEU A 580 -24.67 9.61 -9.38
C LEU A 580 -23.24 10.19 -9.36
N VAL A 581 -22.35 9.70 -10.23
CA VAL A 581 -21.03 10.32 -10.41
C VAL A 581 -21.15 11.72 -11.00
N GLY A 582 -22.10 11.95 -11.91
CA GLY A 582 -22.47 13.29 -12.37
C GLY A 582 -22.81 14.25 -11.23
N LEU A 583 -23.46 13.78 -10.15
CA LEU A 583 -23.76 14.63 -8.99
C LEU A 583 -22.50 15.14 -8.25
N THR A 584 -21.37 14.44 -8.33
CA THR A 584 -20.11 14.97 -7.76
C THR A 584 -19.58 16.20 -8.48
N THR A 585 -19.90 16.34 -9.78
CA THR A 585 -19.50 17.52 -10.56
C THR A 585 -20.23 18.78 -10.10
N ILE A 586 -21.44 18.65 -9.55
CA ILE A 586 -22.21 19.76 -9.00
C ILE A 586 -21.45 20.42 -7.84
N ILE A 587 -20.88 19.62 -6.93
CA ILE A 587 -20.05 20.12 -5.81
C ILE A 587 -18.86 20.91 -6.34
N ASP A 588 -18.16 20.36 -7.33
CA ASP A 588 -16.99 21.02 -7.91
C ASP A 588 -17.38 22.29 -8.68
N ILE A 589 -18.57 22.35 -9.30
CA ILE A 589 -19.13 23.57 -9.92
C ILE A 589 -19.41 24.63 -8.85
N PHE A 590 -20.05 24.27 -7.73
CA PHE A 590 -20.34 25.20 -6.64
C PHE A 590 -19.09 25.81 -6.03
N GLU A 591 -18.06 24.99 -5.80
CA GLU A 591 -16.76 25.46 -5.33
C GLU A 591 -16.12 26.45 -6.30
N ARG A 592 -16.13 26.12 -7.60
CA ARG A 592 -15.56 26.98 -8.66
C ARG A 592 -16.32 28.30 -8.81
N VAL A 593 -17.64 28.28 -8.72
CA VAL A 593 -18.49 29.49 -8.77
C VAL A 593 -18.20 30.38 -7.56
N ALA A 594 -18.07 29.79 -6.36
CA ALA A 594 -17.72 30.52 -5.14
C ALA A 594 -16.31 31.13 -5.19
N GLU A 595 -15.34 30.45 -5.81
CA GLU A 595 -13.99 30.97 -6.05
C GLU A 595 -14.00 32.14 -7.04
N LYS A 596 -14.67 31.99 -8.18
CA LYS A 596 -14.75 33.02 -9.24
C LYS A 596 -15.45 34.30 -8.77
N ARG A 597 -16.49 34.17 -7.93
CA ARG A 597 -17.21 35.30 -7.33
C ARG A 597 -16.54 35.86 -6.06
N GLY A 598 -15.41 35.27 -5.64
CA GLY A 598 -14.62 35.74 -4.51
C GLY A 598 -15.32 35.56 -3.15
N TRP A 599 -16.19 34.56 -3.02
CA TRP A 599 -16.91 34.27 -1.77
C TRP A 599 -16.04 33.53 -0.72
N VAL A 600 -14.87 33.04 -1.14
CA VAL A 600 -13.99 32.17 -0.34
C VAL A 600 -12.77 32.91 0.22
N LYS A 601 -12.30 33.98 -0.42
CA LYS A 601 -11.14 34.78 0.05
C LYS A 601 -11.62 36.08 0.70
N PRO A 602 -11.27 36.39 1.96
CA PRO A 602 -11.44 37.75 2.47
C PRO A 602 -10.45 38.67 1.74
N SER A 603 -10.95 39.61 0.95
CA SER A 603 -10.11 40.60 0.26
C SER A 603 -9.48 41.55 1.29
N ASP A 604 -8.16 41.67 1.29
CA ASP A 604 -7.36 42.65 2.07
C ASP A 604 -7.40 44.08 1.45
N ASP A 605 -8.43 44.41 0.66
CA ASP A 605 -8.56 45.72 0.03
C ASP A 605 -9.29 46.71 0.95
N GLN A 606 -8.58 47.21 1.98
CA GLN A 606 -9.08 48.24 2.88
C GLN A 606 -8.98 49.68 2.36
N HIS A 607 -8.52 49.92 1.13
CA HIS A 607 -8.41 51.29 0.61
C HIS A 607 -8.72 51.40 -0.90
N VAL A 608 -9.99 51.26 -1.27
CA VAL A 608 -10.52 51.82 -2.52
C VAL A 608 -11.92 52.36 -2.25
N GLU A 609 -12.15 53.66 -2.48
CA GLU A 609 -13.49 54.26 -2.49
C GLU A 609 -14.35 53.50 -3.52
N GLY A 610 -15.39 52.79 -3.03
CA GLY A 610 -16.23 51.87 -3.82
C GLY A 610 -16.45 50.49 -3.18
N GLY A 611 -15.67 50.12 -2.16
CA GLY A 611 -15.69 48.78 -1.54
C GLY A 611 -16.99 48.40 -0.80
N GLU A 612 -17.73 49.35 -0.22
CA GLU A 612 -18.98 49.05 0.50
C GLU A 612 -20.11 48.58 -0.43
N LYS A 613 -20.25 49.19 -1.62
CA LYS A 613 -21.20 48.74 -2.64
C LYS A 613 -20.88 47.33 -3.12
N LEU A 614 -19.61 47.05 -3.42
CA LEU A 614 -19.16 45.74 -3.89
C LEU A 614 -19.37 44.63 -2.84
N ARG A 615 -19.25 44.95 -1.54
CA ARG A 615 -19.53 44.00 -0.46
C ARG A 615 -21.02 43.70 -0.31
N GLN A 616 -21.87 44.72 -0.42
CA GLN A 616 -23.34 44.55 -0.38
C GLN A 616 -23.83 43.69 -1.55
N THR A 617 -23.31 43.92 -2.78
CA THR A 617 -23.66 43.12 -3.96
C THR A 617 -23.27 41.64 -3.79
N LYS A 618 -22.07 41.36 -3.24
CA LYS A 618 -21.63 39.98 -2.95
C LYS A 618 -22.47 39.26 -1.90
N GLU A 619 -22.93 39.99 -0.87
CA GLU A 619 -23.78 39.45 0.19
C GLU A 619 -25.22 39.19 -0.30
N GLU A 620 -25.76 40.04 -1.18
CA GLU A 620 -27.05 39.81 -1.87
C GLU A 620 -27.00 38.60 -2.81
N GLU A 621 -25.96 38.47 -3.65
CA GLU A 621 -25.80 37.31 -4.53
C GLU A 621 -25.74 35.99 -3.74
N LYS A 622 -25.00 35.97 -2.63
CA LYS A 622 -24.91 34.79 -1.75
C LYS A 622 -26.26 34.45 -1.13
N ARG A 623 -27.10 35.44 -0.81
CA ARG A 623 -28.44 35.23 -0.26
C ARG A 623 -29.37 34.60 -1.31
N VAL A 624 -29.38 35.13 -2.52
CA VAL A 624 -30.21 34.63 -3.64
C VAL A 624 -29.90 33.15 -3.93
N TRP A 625 -28.62 32.77 -3.97
CA TRP A 625 -28.22 31.37 -4.17
C TRP A 625 -28.70 30.43 -3.06
N ASN A 626 -28.73 30.89 -1.80
CA ASN A 626 -29.21 30.09 -0.69
C ASN A 626 -30.75 29.95 -0.68
N GLU A 627 -31.48 30.99 -1.06
CA GLU A 627 -32.95 30.95 -1.20
C GLU A 627 -33.37 30.03 -2.35
N MET A 628 -32.65 30.07 -3.48
CA MET A 628 -32.84 29.14 -4.61
C MET A 628 -32.64 27.68 -4.20
N MET A 629 -31.59 27.38 -3.43
CA MET A 629 -31.32 26.01 -2.95
C MET A 629 -32.38 25.48 -1.98
N LYS A 630 -32.95 26.36 -1.16
CA LYS A 630 -34.06 25.99 -0.27
C LYS A 630 -35.31 25.60 -1.06
N CYS A 631 -35.58 26.25 -2.19
CA CYS A 631 -36.73 25.93 -3.04
C CYS A 631 -36.61 24.55 -3.72
N LEU A 632 -35.40 24.08 -4.01
CA LEU A 632 -35.16 22.78 -4.64
C LEU A 632 -35.11 21.61 -3.63
N HIS A 633 -34.92 21.90 -2.34
CA HIS A 633 -34.73 20.89 -1.30
C HIS A 633 -35.95 19.97 -1.13
N GLU A 634 -37.15 20.53 -1.06
CA GLU A 634 -38.38 19.77 -0.80
C GLU A 634 -38.79 18.86 -1.97
N PRO A 635 -38.81 19.33 -3.24
CA PRO A 635 -39.03 18.45 -4.39
C PRO A 635 -38.00 17.33 -4.50
N PHE A 636 -36.72 17.59 -4.19
CA PHE A 636 -35.66 16.59 -4.25
C PHE A 636 -35.80 15.56 -3.14
N ALA A 637 -36.15 15.98 -1.92
CA ALA A 637 -36.37 15.06 -0.80
C ALA A 637 -37.50 14.04 -1.08
N ILE A 638 -38.60 14.49 -1.69
CA ILE A 638 -39.74 13.62 -2.06
C ILE A 638 -39.31 12.53 -3.04
N VAL A 639 -38.50 12.91 -4.03
CA VAL A 639 -38.04 12.01 -5.09
C VAL A 639 -36.96 11.06 -4.59
N MET A 640 -36.04 11.55 -3.76
CA MET A 640 -35.02 10.72 -3.11
C MET A 640 -35.67 9.65 -2.23
N ALA A 641 -36.70 10.00 -1.45
CA ALA A 641 -37.45 9.03 -0.67
C ALA A 641 -38.08 7.94 -1.55
N ALA A 642 -38.68 8.32 -2.69
CA ALA A 642 -39.23 7.34 -3.64
C ALA A 642 -38.15 6.44 -4.28
N MET A 643 -36.96 6.98 -4.54
CA MET A 643 -35.81 6.21 -5.03
C MET A 643 -35.31 5.20 -3.99
N ASP A 644 -35.23 5.60 -2.72
CA ASP A 644 -34.84 4.73 -1.60
C ASP A 644 -35.83 3.56 -1.43
N GLU A 645 -37.14 3.87 -1.44
CA GLU A 645 -38.21 2.86 -1.43
C GLU A 645 -38.11 1.91 -2.65
N GLY A 646 -37.69 2.42 -3.81
CA GLY A 646 -37.44 1.60 -5.01
C GLY A 646 -36.28 0.63 -4.86
N ILE A 647 -35.15 1.05 -4.29
CA ILE A 647 -34.01 0.18 -4.02
C ILE A 647 -34.39 -0.88 -2.97
N GLU A 648 -35.12 -0.49 -1.92
CA GLU A 648 -35.62 -1.41 -0.90
C GLU A 648 -36.55 -2.47 -1.50
N HIS A 649 -37.50 -2.04 -2.34
CA HIS A 649 -38.41 -2.95 -3.03
C HIS A 649 -37.66 -3.98 -3.90
N ALA A 650 -36.69 -3.53 -4.70
CA ALA A 650 -35.86 -4.42 -5.52
C ALA A 650 -35.04 -5.40 -4.65
N ALA A 651 -34.49 -4.93 -3.52
CA ALA A 651 -33.70 -5.75 -2.61
C ALA A 651 -34.54 -6.83 -1.88
N LEU A 652 -35.78 -6.51 -1.53
CA LEU A 652 -36.75 -7.45 -0.96
C LEU A 652 -37.14 -8.54 -1.97
N LEU A 653 -37.47 -8.16 -3.21
CA LEU A 653 -37.87 -9.11 -4.26
C LEU A 653 -36.73 -10.02 -4.70
N LEU A 654 -35.49 -9.51 -4.73
CA LEU A 654 -34.28 -10.28 -5.04
C LEU A 654 -33.75 -11.10 -3.85
N GLY A 655 -34.38 -11.01 -2.68
CA GLY A 655 -34.00 -11.79 -1.48
C GLY A 655 -32.65 -11.38 -0.89
N ILE A 656 -32.19 -10.15 -1.16
CA ILE A 656 -30.96 -9.58 -0.59
C ILE A 656 -31.22 -9.14 0.85
N ILE A 657 -32.41 -8.59 1.11
CA ILE A 657 -32.89 -8.21 2.43
C ILE A 657 -34.02 -9.16 2.84
N SER A 658 -34.04 -9.57 4.10
CA SER A 658 -35.12 -10.41 4.64
C SER A 658 -36.41 -9.61 4.81
N PRO A 659 -37.60 -10.18 4.51
CA PRO A 659 -38.85 -9.47 4.71
C PRO A 659 -39.04 -9.14 6.21
N PRO A 660 -39.51 -7.93 6.54
CA PRO A 660 -39.73 -7.55 7.93
C PRO A 660 -40.72 -8.51 8.60
N LYS A 661 -40.41 -8.94 9.84
CA LYS A 661 -41.31 -9.79 10.63
C LYS A 661 -42.65 -9.08 10.78
N LYS A 662 -43.73 -9.68 10.27
CA LYS A 662 -45.11 -9.13 10.34
C LYS A 662 -45.42 -8.64 11.76
N LYS A 663 -45.50 -7.32 11.95
CA LYS A 663 -46.41 -6.71 12.93
C LYS A 663 -47.67 -6.38 12.14
N GLU A 664 -48.77 -7.06 12.47
CA GLU A 664 -50.10 -6.61 12.02
C GLU A 664 -50.36 -5.25 12.66
N ASP A 665 -50.16 -4.19 11.88
CA ASP A 665 -50.70 -2.88 12.20
C ASP A 665 -51.92 -2.63 11.32
N VAL A 666 -53.08 -2.82 11.93
CA VAL A 666 -54.41 -2.75 11.29
C VAL A 666 -54.82 -1.30 10.99
N GLU A 667 -54.01 -0.29 11.35
CA GLU A 667 -54.34 1.12 11.14
C GLU A 667 -53.61 1.83 9.98
N SER A 668 -52.72 1.16 9.23
CA SER A 668 -52.12 1.77 8.02
C SER A 668 -52.97 1.56 6.76
N ASN A 669 -54.27 1.85 6.85
CA ASN A 669 -55.18 1.88 5.70
C ASN A 669 -55.01 3.21 4.92
N GLY A 670 -53.79 3.45 4.43
CA GLY A 670 -53.44 4.54 3.54
C GLY A 670 -53.16 4.00 2.14
N THR A 671 -53.84 4.55 1.15
CA THR A 671 -53.93 4.21 -0.28
C THR A 671 -52.61 4.18 -1.10
N ARG A 672 -51.43 4.03 -0.47
CA ARG A 672 -50.12 4.05 -1.15
C ARG A 672 -49.46 2.66 -1.16
N PRO A 673 -49.05 2.14 -2.34
CA PRO A 673 -48.28 0.89 -2.44
C PRO A 673 -46.97 0.98 -1.67
N LYS A 674 -46.64 -0.02 -0.85
CA LYS A 674 -45.40 -0.09 -0.07
C LYS A 674 -44.35 -0.97 -0.77
N PRO A 675 -43.06 -0.84 -0.42
CA PRO A 675 -42.01 -1.78 -0.86
C PRO A 675 -42.37 -3.23 -0.55
N GLY A 676 -42.72 -3.98 -1.60
CA GLY A 676 -43.07 -5.40 -1.57
C GLY A 676 -44.42 -5.69 -2.21
N ASP A 677 -45.22 -4.66 -2.46
CA ASP A 677 -46.51 -4.78 -3.13
C ASP A 677 -46.35 -4.95 -4.65
N PRO A 678 -47.23 -5.72 -5.32
CA PRO A 678 -47.10 -6.08 -6.74
C PRO A 678 -47.32 -4.94 -7.74
N GLU A 679 -47.80 -3.77 -7.31
CA GLU A 679 -48.01 -2.59 -8.17
C GLU A 679 -47.07 -1.42 -7.84
N PHE A 680 -46.00 -1.68 -7.08
CA PHE A 680 -45.08 -0.65 -6.63
C PHE A 680 -44.32 0.01 -7.80
N SER A 681 -43.93 -0.73 -8.84
CA SER A 681 -43.27 -0.16 -10.02
C SER A 681 -44.09 0.93 -10.72
N GLN A 682 -45.41 0.76 -10.83
CA GLN A 682 -46.30 1.76 -11.43
C GLN A 682 -46.38 3.03 -10.57
N HIS A 683 -46.37 2.86 -9.24
CA HIS A 683 -46.32 3.97 -8.29
C HIS A 683 -45.02 4.78 -8.44
N LEU A 684 -43.87 4.11 -8.47
CA LEU A 684 -42.56 4.74 -8.63
C LEU A 684 -42.49 5.52 -9.96
N ARG A 685 -42.97 4.93 -11.05
CA ARG A 685 -43.02 5.60 -12.37
C ARG A 685 -43.88 6.86 -12.37
N HIS A 686 -45.04 6.80 -11.70
CA HIS A 686 -45.94 7.95 -11.58
C HIS A 686 -45.28 9.10 -10.80
N ARG A 687 -44.60 8.78 -9.69
CA ARG A 687 -43.85 9.76 -8.88
C ARG A 687 -42.71 10.44 -9.65
N MET A 688 -41.95 9.67 -10.43
CA MET A 688 -40.87 10.24 -11.25
C MET A 688 -41.43 11.16 -12.35
N LYS A 689 -42.58 10.81 -12.94
CA LYS A 689 -43.26 11.64 -13.94
C LYS A 689 -43.86 12.91 -13.34
N GLU A 690 -44.43 12.81 -12.14
CA GLU A 690 -44.94 13.95 -11.37
C GLU A 690 -43.82 14.95 -11.09
N PHE A 691 -42.67 14.48 -10.58
CA PHE A 691 -41.49 15.30 -10.36
C PHE A 691 -41.01 16.01 -11.63
N TYR A 692 -40.87 15.27 -12.74
CA TYR A 692 -40.43 15.86 -14.00
C TYR A 692 -41.40 16.92 -14.53
N GLY A 693 -42.71 16.77 -14.25
CA GLY A 693 -43.75 17.76 -14.58
C GLY A 693 -43.72 19.04 -13.74
N THR A 694 -43.11 19.02 -12.54
CA THR A 694 -42.98 20.21 -11.67
C THR A 694 -41.87 21.19 -12.09
N ARG A 695 -41.05 20.84 -13.09
CA ARG A 695 -39.92 21.63 -13.61
C ARG A 695 -40.28 23.08 -13.96
N GLY A 696 -41.46 23.31 -14.53
CA GLY A 696 -41.93 24.66 -14.83
C GLY A 696 -42.17 25.52 -13.59
N ALA A 697 -42.55 24.91 -12.45
CA ALA A 697 -42.84 25.63 -11.22
C ALA A 697 -41.57 26.13 -10.51
N ALA A 698 -40.50 25.33 -10.46
CA ALA A 698 -39.23 25.74 -9.87
C ALA A 698 -38.60 26.93 -10.62
N VAL A 699 -38.66 26.89 -11.95
CA VAL A 699 -38.20 27.99 -12.82
C VAL A 699 -39.10 29.23 -12.68
N LYS A 700 -40.42 29.06 -12.57
CA LYS A 700 -41.37 30.18 -12.35
C LYS A 700 -41.19 30.85 -10.99
N ILE A 701 -40.87 30.08 -9.94
CA ILE A 701 -40.53 30.60 -8.61
C ILE A 701 -39.22 31.39 -8.67
N TRP A 702 -38.20 30.88 -9.36
CA TRP A 702 -36.94 31.59 -9.59
C TRP A 702 -37.13 32.91 -10.36
N ALA A 703 -38.00 32.93 -11.38
CA ALA A 703 -38.30 34.14 -12.15
C ALA A 703 -39.01 35.21 -11.31
N ARG A 704 -39.96 34.81 -10.47
CA ARG A 704 -40.73 35.72 -9.59
C ARG A 704 -39.83 36.40 -8.55
N ASP A 705 -38.88 35.69 -7.98
CA ASP A 705 -37.97 36.19 -6.94
C ASP A 705 -36.98 37.25 -7.47
N ARG A 706 -36.76 37.27 -8.79
CA ARG A 706 -35.93 38.27 -9.49
C ARG A 706 -36.72 39.47 -10.03
N GLY A 707 -38.00 39.59 -9.67
CA GLY A 707 -38.85 40.74 -10.07
C GLY A 707 -39.36 40.68 -11.51
N LEU A 708 -39.26 39.53 -12.19
CA LEU A 708 -39.91 39.31 -13.49
C LEU A 708 -41.39 39.00 -13.23
N ASP A 709 -42.26 40.01 -13.36
CA ASP A 709 -43.70 39.83 -13.17
C ASP A 709 -44.28 38.88 -14.23
N GLN A 710 -45.37 38.18 -13.87
CA GLN A 710 -45.96 37.12 -14.68
C GLN A 710 -46.40 37.63 -16.07
N ASP A 711 -46.86 38.89 -16.14
CA ASP A 711 -47.20 39.58 -17.39
C ASP A 711 -45.96 39.99 -18.22
N HIS A 712 -44.80 40.21 -17.59
CA HIS A 712 -43.53 40.55 -18.26
C HIS A 712 -42.87 39.31 -18.91
N PHE A 713 -43.01 38.14 -18.27
CA PHE A 713 -42.53 36.86 -18.82
C PHE A 713 -43.31 36.46 -20.09
N ASP A 714 -44.60 36.78 -20.13
CA ASP A 714 -45.44 36.61 -21.32
C ASP A 714 -45.26 37.74 -22.36
N THR A 715 -44.98 39.00 -21.99
CA THR A 715 -44.69 40.08 -22.98
C THR A 715 -43.31 39.97 -23.63
N ILE A 716 -42.35 39.27 -23.02
CA ILE A 716 -41.09 38.87 -23.70
C ILE A 716 -41.37 37.97 -24.92
N ARG A 717 -42.58 37.40 -25.07
CA ARG A 717 -43.00 36.73 -26.32
C ARG A 717 -43.03 37.64 -27.55
N GLU A 718 -43.14 38.98 -27.42
CA GLU A 718 -43.50 39.84 -28.58
C GLU A 718 -42.63 41.08 -28.88
N SER A 719 -41.60 41.46 -28.11
CA SER A 719 -40.86 42.73 -28.37
C SER A 719 -39.50 42.59 -29.09
N PRO A 720 -39.20 43.42 -30.13
CA PRO A 720 -37.91 43.41 -30.82
C PRO A 720 -36.85 44.30 -30.13
N VAL A 721 -35.68 43.71 -29.90
CA VAL A 721 -34.32 44.26 -29.72
C VAL A 721 -34.23 45.74 -29.28
N SER A 722 -34.12 45.99 -27.98
CA SER A 722 -33.57 47.24 -27.43
C SER A 722 -32.09 47.08 -27.04
N VAL A 723 -31.29 48.11 -27.30
CA VAL A 723 -29.85 48.19 -27.08
C VAL A 723 -29.51 47.94 -25.60
N SER A 724 -28.93 46.77 -25.30
CA SER A 724 -28.49 46.36 -23.97
C SER A 724 -27.22 47.10 -23.55
N THR A 725 -27.19 47.68 -22.35
CA THR A 725 -25.98 48.31 -21.79
C THR A 725 -24.98 47.23 -21.33
N LYS A 726 -23.71 47.61 -21.11
CA LYS A 726 -22.66 46.65 -20.69
C LYS A 726 -22.99 45.94 -19.37
N ASP A 727 -23.69 46.61 -18.46
CA ASP A 727 -24.07 46.07 -17.15
C ASP A 727 -25.24 45.09 -17.26
N ASP A 728 -26.22 45.33 -18.15
CA ASP A 728 -27.35 44.43 -18.41
C ASP A 728 -26.90 43.07 -18.99
N ASN A 729 -25.86 43.07 -19.85
CA ASN A 729 -25.31 41.86 -20.43
C ASN A 729 -24.55 40.98 -19.42
N ILE A 730 -23.96 41.58 -18.37
CA ILE A 730 -23.26 40.84 -17.31
C ILE A 730 -24.28 40.16 -16.41
N GLN A 731 -25.30 40.89 -15.96
CA GLN A 731 -26.39 40.35 -15.13
C GLN A 731 -27.13 39.20 -15.84
N ARG A 732 -27.44 39.36 -17.14
CA ARG A 732 -28.11 38.33 -17.96
C ARG A 732 -27.28 37.05 -18.09
N SER A 733 -25.96 37.15 -18.26
CA SER A 733 -25.04 36.00 -18.34
C SER A 733 -24.98 35.22 -17.02
N GLU A 734 -25.03 35.93 -15.89
CA GLU A 734 -25.00 35.33 -14.56
C GLU A 734 -26.29 34.59 -14.21
N ASP A 735 -27.44 35.17 -14.56
CA ASP A 735 -28.75 34.56 -14.32
C ASP A 735 -28.98 33.33 -15.23
N GLN A 736 -28.43 33.35 -16.45
CA GLN A 736 -28.40 32.17 -17.34
C GLN A 736 -27.58 31.00 -16.76
N GLN A 737 -26.41 31.28 -16.17
CA GLN A 737 -25.57 30.24 -15.54
C GLN A 737 -26.27 29.57 -14.35
N GLN A 738 -27.02 30.34 -13.55
CA GLN A 738 -27.81 29.83 -12.43
C GLN A 738 -28.90 28.87 -12.92
N LEU A 739 -29.66 29.30 -13.93
CA LEU A 739 -30.72 28.50 -14.54
C LEU A 739 -30.20 27.19 -15.14
N PHE A 740 -29.05 27.23 -15.83
CA PHE A 740 -28.42 26.03 -16.39
C PHE A 740 -28.00 25.03 -15.32
N LEU A 741 -27.53 25.51 -14.16
CA LEU A 741 -27.15 24.64 -13.06
C LEU A 741 -28.38 23.97 -12.42
N ILE A 742 -29.49 24.68 -12.24
CA ILE A 742 -30.75 24.11 -11.73
C ILE A 742 -31.25 22.99 -12.65
N LEU A 743 -31.33 23.28 -13.95
CA LEU A 743 -31.78 22.32 -14.95
C LEU A 743 -30.86 21.10 -15.03
N TYR A 744 -29.57 21.28 -14.78
CA TYR A 744 -28.60 20.19 -14.70
C TYR A 744 -28.83 19.28 -13.48
N MET A 745 -29.06 19.85 -12.30
CA MET A 745 -29.32 19.09 -11.06
C MET A 745 -30.62 18.28 -11.13
N GLU A 746 -31.71 18.91 -11.59
CA GLU A 746 -33.01 18.25 -11.78
C GLU A 746 -32.91 17.07 -12.76
N PHE A 747 -32.17 17.26 -13.85
CA PHE A 747 -31.97 16.24 -14.87
C PHE A 747 -31.18 15.03 -14.38
N LEU A 748 -30.11 15.27 -13.61
CA LEU A 748 -29.32 14.18 -13.02
C LEU A 748 -30.16 13.35 -12.05
N LEU A 749 -30.95 13.99 -11.18
CA LEU A 749 -31.83 13.29 -10.26
C LEU A 749 -32.90 12.47 -11.00
N TYR A 750 -33.59 13.05 -11.98
CA TYR A 750 -34.57 12.31 -12.78
C TYR A 750 -33.93 11.08 -13.46
N SER A 751 -32.70 11.23 -13.96
CA SER A 751 -31.96 10.14 -14.61
C SER A 751 -31.62 9.00 -13.64
N VAL A 752 -31.24 9.32 -12.39
CA VAL A 752 -31.02 8.31 -11.33
C VAL A 752 -32.32 7.53 -11.07
N GLY A 753 -33.45 8.24 -10.98
CA GLY A 753 -34.75 7.65 -10.64
C GLY A 753 -35.26 6.71 -11.72
N MET A 754 -35.09 7.08 -12.99
CA MET A 754 -35.43 6.20 -14.10
C MET A 754 -34.55 4.95 -14.16
N ALA A 755 -33.26 5.05 -13.81
CA ALA A 755 -32.37 3.90 -13.74
C ALA A 755 -32.74 2.94 -12.59
N ILE A 756 -33.18 3.47 -11.43
CA ILE A 756 -33.72 2.67 -10.33
C ILE A 756 -35.04 2.00 -10.71
N PHE A 757 -35.91 2.69 -11.44
CA PHE A 757 -37.15 2.11 -11.97
C PHE A 757 -36.88 0.88 -12.87
N GLU A 758 -35.89 0.93 -13.76
CA GLU A 758 -35.49 -0.24 -14.57
C GLU A 758 -35.02 -1.43 -13.71
N MET A 759 -34.33 -1.16 -12.59
CA MET A 759 -33.90 -2.20 -11.66
C MET A 759 -35.07 -2.85 -10.90
N VAL A 760 -36.07 -2.04 -10.53
CA VAL A 760 -37.32 -2.50 -9.92
C VAL A 760 -38.10 -3.40 -10.88
N GLU A 761 -38.30 -2.96 -12.14
CA GLU A 761 -39.01 -3.74 -13.17
C GLU A 761 -38.33 -5.10 -13.41
N TYR A 762 -36.99 -5.13 -13.40
CA TYR A 762 -36.23 -6.36 -13.50
C TYR A 762 -36.47 -7.31 -12.31
N ALA A 763 -36.50 -6.78 -11.08
CA ALA A 763 -36.75 -7.57 -9.88
C ALA A 763 -38.16 -8.19 -9.87
N GLU A 764 -39.19 -7.39 -10.20
CA GLU A 764 -40.57 -7.87 -10.35
C GLU A 764 -40.67 -8.98 -11.41
N LYS A 765 -40.00 -8.81 -12.55
CA LYS A 765 -39.96 -9.81 -13.62
C LYS A 765 -39.37 -11.15 -13.16
N LYS A 766 -38.27 -11.16 -12.40
CA LYS A 766 -37.64 -12.42 -11.93
C LYS A 766 -38.49 -13.15 -10.89
N VAL A 767 -39.30 -12.43 -10.12
CA VAL A 767 -40.30 -13.02 -9.21
C VAL A 767 -41.48 -13.60 -10.01
N ALA A 768 -41.99 -12.86 -11.01
CA ALA A 768 -43.06 -13.31 -11.89
C ALA A 768 -42.69 -14.58 -12.69
N ASP A 769 -41.45 -14.63 -13.21
CA ASP A 769 -40.90 -15.77 -13.94
C ASP A 769 -40.64 -17.01 -13.05
N GLY A 770 -40.86 -16.89 -11.73
CA GLY A 770 -40.73 -17.98 -10.77
C GLY A 770 -39.29 -18.35 -10.38
N THR A 771 -38.29 -17.58 -10.82
CA THR A 771 -36.86 -17.82 -10.53
C THR A 771 -36.58 -17.74 -9.02
N MET A 772 -37.29 -16.87 -8.30
CA MET A 772 -37.09 -16.64 -6.87
C MET A 772 -37.86 -17.61 -5.96
N LYS A 773 -38.56 -18.62 -6.49
CA LYS A 773 -39.45 -19.49 -5.70
C LYS A 773 -38.73 -20.56 -4.86
N LYS A 774 -37.58 -21.09 -5.31
CA LYS A 774 -36.83 -22.16 -4.62
C LYS A 774 -35.32 -22.08 -4.96
N ASN A 775 -34.48 -22.42 -3.98
CA ASN A 775 -33.04 -22.59 -4.20
C ASN A 775 -32.79 -23.80 -5.12
N ARG A 776 -31.84 -23.66 -6.05
CA ARG A 776 -31.42 -24.71 -6.98
C ARG A 776 -29.90 -24.80 -7.04
N LEU A 777 -29.40 -25.97 -7.47
CA LEU A 777 -27.99 -26.14 -7.79
C LEU A 777 -27.68 -25.42 -9.11
N ILE A 778 -26.70 -24.53 -9.09
CA ILE A 778 -26.26 -23.72 -10.22
C ILE A 778 -24.89 -24.25 -10.62
N LEU A 779 -24.83 -24.84 -11.83
CA LEU A 779 -23.61 -25.43 -12.37
C LEU A 779 -23.00 -24.52 -13.45
N PRO A 780 -21.66 -24.45 -13.55
CA PRO A 780 -21.00 -23.72 -14.62
C PRO A 780 -21.27 -24.39 -15.97
N GLY A 781 -21.58 -23.59 -17.00
CA GLY A 781 -21.88 -24.10 -18.34
C GLY A 781 -20.68 -24.84 -18.95
N GLN A 782 -20.91 -26.01 -19.57
CA GLN A 782 -19.87 -26.91 -20.11
C GLN A 782 -18.88 -26.28 -21.10
N ARG A 783 -19.24 -25.16 -21.76
CA ARG A 783 -18.34 -24.40 -22.66
C ARG A 783 -17.37 -23.46 -21.92
N ARG A 784 -17.46 -23.33 -20.60
CA ARG A 784 -16.71 -22.34 -19.80
C ARG A 784 -15.72 -22.98 -18.80
N ILE A 785 -15.42 -24.27 -18.95
CA ILE A 785 -14.40 -24.99 -18.17
C ILE A 785 -13.16 -25.23 -19.06
N PRO A 786 -12.13 -24.36 -19.01
CA PRO A 786 -10.82 -24.68 -19.57
C PRO A 786 -9.95 -25.43 -18.55
N PRO A 787 -8.96 -26.25 -19.00
CA PRO A 787 -8.05 -26.96 -18.09
C PRO A 787 -6.98 -26.00 -17.53
N ASP A 788 -6.87 -26.01 -16.20
CA ASP A 788 -5.79 -25.51 -15.32
C ASP A 788 -4.81 -24.47 -15.89
N SER A 789 -5.05 -23.19 -15.55
CA SER A 789 -4.03 -22.19 -15.19
C SER A 789 -4.70 -21.01 -14.47
N MET A 790 -4.21 -20.67 -13.27
CA MET A 790 -4.42 -19.41 -12.51
C MET A 790 -4.18 -18.17 -13.41
N GLU A 791 -4.63 -16.93 -13.18
CA GLU A 791 -4.75 -16.12 -11.97
C GLU A 791 -5.25 -14.71 -12.39
N SER A 792 -5.54 -13.84 -11.43
CA SER A 792 -5.16 -12.42 -11.42
C SER A 792 -5.12 -11.65 -12.77
N GLY A 793 -6.18 -10.89 -13.05
CA GLY A 793 -6.05 -9.46 -13.40
C GLY A 793 -5.31 -9.01 -14.67
N SER A 794 -5.04 -9.83 -15.69
CA SER A 794 -4.58 -9.31 -17.00
C SER A 794 -5.11 -10.11 -18.22
N PRO A 795 -5.52 -9.45 -19.33
CA PRO A 795 -6.13 -10.13 -20.48
C PRO A 795 -5.06 -10.61 -21.47
N ASN A 796 -4.98 -11.92 -21.71
CA ASN A 796 -4.12 -12.49 -22.76
C ASN A 796 -4.80 -12.43 -24.14
N VAL A 797 -4.15 -11.82 -25.13
CA VAL A 797 -4.50 -11.93 -26.56
C VAL A 797 -4.01 -13.30 -27.07
N TYR A 798 -4.93 -14.11 -27.58
CA TYR A 798 -4.60 -15.42 -28.17
C TYR A 798 -4.01 -15.24 -29.58
N MET A 799 -2.69 -15.14 -29.69
CA MET A 799 -1.98 -15.32 -30.96
C MET A 799 -2.03 -16.81 -31.31
N GLY A 800 -2.64 -17.15 -32.45
CA GLY A 800 -3.07 -18.51 -32.79
C GLY A 800 -2.04 -19.64 -32.62
N SER A 801 -2.51 -20.88 -32.77
CA SER A 801 -1.82 -22.13 -32.43
C SER A 801 -0.43 -22.37 -33.07
N GLY A 802 0.02 -21.51 -33.99
CA GLY A 802 1.36 -21.54 -34.59
C GLY A 802 2.46 -20.85 -33.79
N PHE A 803 2.13 -20.02 -32.78
CA PHE A 803 3.11 -19.34 -31.92
C PHE A 803 3.29 -19.99 -30.54
N GLY A 804 2.56 -21.08 -30.26
CA GLY A 804 2.89 -21.95 -29.14
C GLY A 804 4.19 -22.73 -29.42
N PRO A 805 4.93 -23.15 -28.39
CA PRO A 805 6.11 -24.00 -28.59
C PRO A 805 5.72 -25.22 -29.45
N ARG A 806 6.44 -25.44 -30.56
CA ARG A 806 6.24 -26.59 -31.45
C ARG A 806 6.21 -27.86 -30.60
N LYS A 807 5.13 -28.65 -30.70
CA LYS A 807 5.13 -30.01 -30.14
C LYS A 807 6.14 -30.82 -30.94
N ASP A 808 7.00 -31.51 -30.20
CA ASP A 808 7.98 -32.42 -30.75
C ASP A 808 7.28 -33.42 -31.71
N PRO A 809 7.58 -33.42 -33.02
CA PRO A 809 6.87 -34.24 -33.99
C PRO A 809 7.13 -35.76 -33.82
N GLU A 810 8.10 -36.14 -33.00
CA GLU A 810 8.36 -37.56 -32.67
C GLU A 810 7.65 -38.05 -31.39
N HIS A 811 6.92 -37.18 -30.68
CA HIS A 811 6.16 -37.61 -29.50
C HIS A 811 4.78 -38.16 -29.89
N LEU A 812 4.67 -39.49 -29.91
CA LEU A 812 3.41 -40.19 -30.17
C LEU A 812 2.40 -39.97 -29.04
N PRO A 813 1.08 -39.93 -29.34
CA PRO A 813 0.05 -39.77 -28.32
C PRO A 813 0.08 -40.96 -27.35
N ALA A 814 -0.06 -40.66 -26.06
CA ALA A 814 -0.15 -41.68 -25.03
C ALA A 814 -1.34 -42.61 -25.31
N GLN A 815 -1.12 -43.92 -25.30
CA GLN A 815 -2.17 -44.92 -25.51
C GLN A 815 -2.45 -45.76 -24.26
N SER A 816 -1.54 -45.74 -23.28
CA SER A 816 -1.74 -46.39 -21.99
C SER A 816 -1.97 -45.38 -20.86
N PRO A 817 -2.69 -45.76 -19.79
CA PRO A 817 -2.93 -44.89 -18.63
C PRO A 817 -1.64 -44.34 -18.00
N TRP A 818 -0.55 -45.10 -18.10
CA TRP A 818 0.74 -44.76 -17.50
C TRP A 818 1.50 -43.67 -18.27
N GLN A 819 1.35 -43.61 -19.59
CA GLN A 819 1.93 -42.55 -20.42
C GLN A 819 1.19 -41.22 -20.26
N HIS A 820 -0.12 -41.27 -19.98
CA HIS A 820 -0.90 -40.07 -19.63
C HIS A 820 -0.47 -39.46 -18.30
N PHE A 821 -0.14 -40.30 -17.31
CA PHE A 821 0.40 -39.85 -16.03
C PHE A 821 1.79 -39.19 -16.18
N GLY A 822 2.69 -39.78 -16.96
CA GLY A 822 4.03 -39.22 -17.22
C GLY A 822 4.05 -37.86 -17.94
N ASN A 823 3.06 -37.58 -18.79
CA ASN A 823 2.90 -36.27 -19.43
C ASN A 823 2.46 -35.15 -18.45
N GLY A 824 1.82 -35.51 -17.32
CA GLY A 824 1.44 -34.56 -16.27
C GLY A 824 2.64 -34.06 -15.46
N LEU A 825 3.58 -34.94 -15.16
CA LEU A 825 4.76 -34.65 -14.36
C LEU A 825 5.77 -33.71 -15.06
N ARG A 826 5.79 -33.69 -16.40
CA ARG A 826 6.76 -32.92 -17.22
C ARG A 826 6.46 -31.42 -17.34
N LYS A 827 5.33 -30.94 -16.82
CA LYS A 827 4.90 -29.53 -16.90
C LYS A 827 5.57 -28.61 -15.86
N VAL A 828 6.03 -29.16 -14.73
CA VAL A 828 6.57 -28.40 -13.59
C VAL A 828 7.91 -27.69 -13.91
N PRO A 829 8.91 -28.31 -14.58
CA PRO A 829 10.16 -27.62 -14.95
C PRO A 829 9.95 -26.52 -16.01
N LYS A 830 8.91 -26.67 -16.83
CA LYS A 830 8.51 -25.70 -17.87
C LYS A 830 7.90 -24.42 -17.28
N PHE A 831 7.43 -24.46 -16.03
CA PHE A 831 6.85 -23.33 -15.30
C PHE A 831 7.91 -22.52 -14.54
N LEU A 832 8.91 -23.17 -13.92
CA LEU A 832 9.98 -22.48 -13.19
C LEU A 832 11.08 -21.87 -14.09
N GLY A 833 11.28 -22.43 -15.30
CA GLY A 833 12.14 -21.83 -16.35
C GLY A 833 11.43 -20.78 -17.21
N SER A 834 10.26 -20.29 -16.78
CA SER A 834 9.43 -19.37 -17.53
C SER A 834 9.96 -17.93 -17.50
N THR A 835 9.65 -17.18 -18.54
CA THR A 835 10.05 -15.78 -18.73
C THR A 835 9.51 -14.83 -17.65
N GLU A 836 8.40 -15.20 -17.03
CA GLU A 836 7.61 -14.49 -16.04
C GLU A 836 8.34 -14.42 -14.69
N SER A 837 9.00 -15.51 -14.29
CA SER A 837 9.88 -15.57 -13.11
C SER A 837 11.19 -14.79 -13.33
N SER A 838 11.73 -14.82 -14.55
CA SER A 838 12.94 -14.07 -14.93
C SER A 838 12.76 -12.55 -14.91
N PHE A 839 11.50 -12.10 -15.02
CA PHE A 839 11.16 -10.69 -15.05
C PHE A 839 11.18 -10.05 -13.65
N GLY A 840 10.55 -10.68 -12.64
CA GLY A 840 10.52 -10.14 -11.26
C GLY A 840 11.93 -9.93 -10.68
N PHE A 841 12.89 -10.68 -11.23
CA PHE A 841 14.31 -10.58 -10.96
C PHE A 841 14.97 -9.31 -11.51
N ARG A 842 14.57 -8.82 -12.69
CA ARG A 842 15.13 -7.59 -13.30
C ARG A 842 14.67 -6.34 -12.57
N VAL A 843 13.46 -6.39 -12.03
CA VAL A 843 12.84 -5.30 -11.28
C VAL A 843 13.67 -4.89 -10.07
N ALA A 844 14.18 -5.91 -9.40
CA ALA A 844 15.05 -5.78 -8.24
C ALA A 844 16.34 -4.99 -8.54
N CYS A 845 16.97 -5.26 -9.70
CA CYS A 845 18.27 -4.71 -10.07
C CYS A 845 18.21 -3.22 -10.47
N ALA A 846 17.13 -2.76 -11.11
CA ALA A 846 17.02 -1.37 -11.59
C ALA A 846 16.69 -0.39 -10.47
N THR A 847 15.88 -0.79 -9.48
CA THR A 847 15.65 0.05 -8.29
C THR A 847 16.99 0.31 -7.62
N LEU A 848 17.90 -0.66 -7.71
CA LEU A 848 19.14 -0.74 -6.98
C LEU A 848 20.25 0.19 -7.44
N THR A 849 20.40 0.30 -8.75
CA THR A 849 21.38 1.16 -9.39
C THR A 849 21.27 2.62 -8.94
N VAL A 850 20.05 3.13 -8.69
CA VAL A 850 19.81 4.50 -8.21
C VAL A 850 20.12 4.66 -6.72
N GLY A 851 19.85 3.64 -5.90
CA GLY A 851 20.02 3.73 -4.45
C GLY A 851 21.45 3.74 -3.97
N ILE A 852 22.35 3.15 -4.75
CA ILE A 852 23.75 2.93 -4.35
C ILE A 852 24.54 4.24 -4.17
N VAL A 853 24.13 5.33 -4.83
CA VAL A 853 24.76 6.66 -4.75
C VAL A 853 24.59 7.29 -3.35
N ALA A 854 23.57 6.87 -2.58
CA ALA A 854 23.32 7.25 -1.19
C ALA A 854 24.29 6.66 -0.17
N PHE A 855 24.95 5.55 -0.54
CA PHE A 855 25.61 4.64 0.40
C PHE A 855 27.13 4.74 0.40
N LEU A 856 27.68 5.72 -0.33
CA LEU A 856 29.11 5.98 -0.38
C LEU A 856 29.43 7.30 0.32
N LYS A 857 30.34 7.24 1.31
CA LYS A 857 30.64 8.32 2.26
C LYS A 857 30.94 9.69 1.63
N ASN A 858 31.51 9.70 0.41
CA ASN A 858 31.81 10.94 -0.34
C ASN A 858 30.64 11.44 -1.22
N SER A 859 29.76 10.56 -1.71
CA SER A 859 28.65 10.90 -2.63
C SER A 859 27.26 10.91 -1.96
N GLN A 860 27.17 10.43 -0.71
CA GLN A 860 25.96 10.42 0.12
C GLN A 860 25.36 11.82 0.29
N ARG A 861 26.21 12.87 0.29
CA ARG A 861 25.75 14.27 0.34
C ARG A 861 25.05 14.72 -0.94
N PHE A 862 25.58 14.37 -2.12
CA PHE A 862 24.94 14.60 -3.43
C PHE A 862 23.62 13.82 -3.57
N PHE A 863 23.55 12.57 -3.10
CA PHE A 863 22.31 11.78 -3.14
C PHE A 863 21.18 12.34 -2.27
N ILE A 864 21.52 12.86 -1.09
CA ILE A 864 20.56 13.46 -0.16
C ILE A 864 20.09 14.84 -0.66
N GLU A 865 20.97 15.69 -1.19
CA GLU A 865 20.60 17.01 -1.73
C GLU A 865 19.75 16.93 -3.02
N GLN A 866 20.02 15.98 -3.92
CA GLN A 866 19.32 15.84 -5.22
C GLN A 866 18.08 14.91 -5.18
N ARG A 867 17.58 14.52 -4.00
CA ARG A 867 16.30 13.77 -3.81
C ARG A 867 16.15 12.47 -4.64
N LEU A 868 17.25 11.76 -4.92
CA LEU A 868 17.25 10.53 -5.73
C LEU A 868 16.44 9.36 -5.15
N VAL A 869 15.89 9.48 -3.94
CA VAL A 869 14.98 8.48 -3.35
C VAL A 869 13.61 8.41 -4.03
N TRP A 870 13.11 9.52 -4.60
CA TRP A 870 11.84 9.52 -5.34
C TRP A 870 11.93 8.74 -6.66
N ALA A 871 13.10 8.75 -7.32
CA ALA A 871 13.37 7.93 -8.49
C ALA A 871 13.41 6.42 -8.17
N MET A 872 13.85 6.04 -6.96
CA MET A 872 13.80 4.64 -6.50
C MET A 872 12.37 4.13 -6.29
N ILE A 873 11.48 4.94 -5.71
CA ILE A 873 10.08 4.57 -5.48
C ILE A 873 9.34 4.38 -6.82
N ILE A 874 9.62 5.22 -7.83
CA ILE A 874 9.04 5.13 -9.19
C ILE A 874 9.48 3.85 -9.93
N ILE A 875 10.71 3.36 -9.72
CA ILE A 875 11.20 2.13 -10.37
C ILE A 875 10.51 0.87 -9.82
N ALA A 876 10.17 0.85 -8.53
CA ALA A 876 9.49 -0.28 -7.88
C ALA A 876 8.00 -0.41 -8.25
N ILE A 877 7.29 0.71 -8.45
CA ILE A 877 5.89 0.75 -8.93
C ILE A 877 5.81 0.60 -10.46
N GLY A 878 6.88 0.95 -11.18
CA GLY A 878 6.93 1.02 -12.64
C GLY A 878 7.24 -0.27 -13.40
N MET A 879 7.74 -1.33 -12.75
CA MET A 879 8.16 -2.56 -13.43
C MET A 879 7.28 -3.77 -13.11
N ASN A 880 6.34 -4.07 -14.02
CA ASN A 880 5.54 -5.31 -14.12
C ASN A 880 5.97 -6.11 -15.37
N VAL A 881 5.65 -7.42 -15.48
CA VAL A 881 6.25 -8.39 -16.46
C VAL A 881 6.35 -7.92 -17.90
N THR A 882 5.47 -7.02 -18.25
CA THR A 882 5.68 -6.11 -19.36
C THR A 882 5.87 -4.72 -18.77
N SER A 883 7.00 -4.05 -19.01
CA SER A 883 7.10 -2.59 -18.75
C SER A 883 5.95 -1.85 -19.45
N GLY A 884 5.37 -2.49 -20.48
CA GLY A 884 4.04 -2.25 -21.02
C GLY A 884 2.91 -2.19 -19.99
N SER A 885 2.70 -3.08 -19.01
CA SER A 885 1.51 -3.10 -18.12
C SER A 885 1.51 -2.14 -16.91
N SER A 886 2.65 -1.72 -16.36
CA SER A 886 2.66 -0.61 -15.38
C SER A 886 2.60 0.73 -16.09
N MET A 887 3.26 0.87 -17.24
CA MET A 887 3.04 2.02 -18.11
C MET A 887 1.62 2.00 -18.68
N PHE A 888 1.04 0.88 -19.11
CA PHE A 888 -0.34 0.74 -19.62
C PHE A 888 -1.35 0.64 -18.50
N GLY A 889 -0.94 0.44 -17.24
CA GLY A 889 -1.79 0.53 -16.06
C GLY A 889 -1.83 1.97 -15.54
N PHE A 890 -0.71 2.70 -15.63
CA PHE A 890 -0.65 4.13 -15.34
C PHE A 890 -1.20 4.95 -16.50
N PHE A 891 -0.73 4.76 -17.73
CA PHE A 891 -1.36 5.23 -18.97
C PHE A 891 -2.73 4.63 -19.17
N GLY A 892 -3.09 3.43 -18.72
CA GLY A 892 -4.46 2.94 -18.83
C GLY A 892 -5.36 3.40 -17.69
N ARG A 893 -4.81 3.85 -16.55
CA ARG A 893 -5.54 4.60 -15.53
C ARG A 893 -5.63 6.07 -15.89
N ILE A 894 -4.65 6.68 -16.58
CA ILE A 894 -4.66 8.05 -17.09
C ILE A 894 -5.49 8.14 -18.36
N LEU A 895 -5.30 7.23 -19.32
CA LEU A 895 -6.17 7.04 -20.49
C LEU A 895 -7.50 6.48 -20.04
N GLY A 896 -7.60 5.76 -18.91
CA GLY A 896 -8.86 5.27 -18.35
C GLY A 896 -9.61 6.33 -17.56
N THR A 897 -8.95 7.24 -16.84
CA THR A 897 -9.57 8.44 -16.27
C THR A 897 -9.82 9.47 -17.35
N ALA A 898 -8.95 9.63 -18.35
CA ALA A 898 -9.20 10.48 -19.50
C ALA A 898 -10.30 9.89 -20.38
N LEU A 899 -10.34 8.57 -20.66
CA LEU A 899 -11.47 7.91 -21.32
C LEU A 899 -12.68 7.90 -20.42
N SER A 900 -12.59 7.84 -19.10
CA SER A 900 -13.75 7.93 -18.21
C SER A 900 -14.29 9.36 -18.18
N ILE A 901 -13.43 10.38 -18.21
CA ILE A 901 -13.79 11.79 -18.33
C ILE A 901 -14.37 12.06 -19.71
N ILE A 902 -13.72 11.59 -20.78
CA ILE A 902 -14.18 11.69 -22.16
C ILE A 902 -15.45 10.87 -22.37
N MET A 903 -15.60 9.67 -21.78
CA MET A 903 -16.82 8.86 -21.82
C MET A 903 -17.90 9.43 -20.91
N SER A 904 -17.56 10.14 -19.84
CA SER A 904 -18.51 10.91 -19.04
C SER A 904 -19.01 12.09 -19.86
N TYR A 905 -18.13 12.79 -20.58
CA TYR A 905 -18.51 13.86 -21.51
C TYR A 905 -19.22 13.34 -22.76
N LEU A 906 -18.85 12.18 -23.32
CA LEU A 906 -19.48 11.52 -24.46
C LEU A 906 -20.78 10.80 -24.08
N SER A 907 -20.94 10.40 -22.82
CA SER A 907 -22.23 9.93 -22.29
C SER A 907 -23.14 11.10 -21.95
N LEU A 908 -22.60 12.23 -21.45
CA LEU A 908 -23.34 13.49 -21.34
C LEU A 908 -23.75 14.01 -22.72
N LEU A 909 -22.86 14.01 -23.71
CA LEU A 909 -23.13 14.35 -25.10
C LEU A 909 -24.03 13.31 -25.77
N GLY A 910 -23.83 12.02 -25.53
CA GLY A 910 -24.64 10.92 -26.08
C GLY A 910 -26.05 10.89 -25.50
N TYR A 911 -26.21 11.29 -24.25
CA TYR A 911 -27.50 11.43 -23.57
C TYR A 911 -28.18 12.76 -23.93
N ALA A 912 -27.41 13.85 -24.14
CA ALA A 912 -27.89 15.07 -24.81
C ALA A 912 -28.36 14.76 -26.24
N THR A 913 -27.62 13.92 -26.97
CA THR A 913 -27.97 13.46 -28.31
C THR A 913 -29.19 12.53 -28.29
N GLN A 914 -29.38 11.69 -27.26
CA GLN A 914 -30.59 10.90 -27.08
C GLN A 914 -31.82 11.74 -26.70
N SER A 915 -31.64 12.78 -25.87
CA SER A 915 -32.66 13.81 -25.61
C SER A 915 -33.07 14.51 -26.91
N TRP A 916 -32.10 14.82 -27.78
CA TRP A 916 -32.33 15.40 -29.10
C TRP A 916 -32.89 14.40 -30.13
N SER A 917 -32.60 13.12 -29.97
CA SER A 917 -33.03 12.00 -30.83
C SER A 917 -34.40 11.43 -30.46
N SER A 918 -35.01 11.85 -29.36
CA SER A 918 -36.40 11.48 -29.01
C SER A 918 -37.38 12.12 -30.00
N LYS A 919 -37.39 11.59 -31.21
CA LYS A 919 -38.53 11.65 -32.11
C LYS A 919 -39.58 10.69 -31.56
N ASN A 920 -40.72 11.25 -31.16
CA ASN A 920 -42.08 10.74 -31.37
C ASN A 920 -42.92 10.13 -30.24
N ASP A 921 -42.51 10.02 -28.97
CA ASP A 921 -43.37 9.30 -27.99
C ASP A 921 -44.06 10.13 -26.88
N HIS A 922 -44.16 11.46 -27.02
CA HIS A 922 -45.04 12.26 -26.17
C HIS A 922 -46.18 12.91 -26.95
N PRO A 923 -47.43 12.42 -26.82
CA PRO A 923 -48.61 13.18 -27.17
C PRO A 923 -48.83 14.22 -26.08
N SER A 924 -48.34 15.44 -26.30
CA SER A 924 -48.72 16.61 -25.50
C SER A 924 -49.63 17.48 -26.34
N ASP A 925 -50.92 17.48 -26.00
CA ASP A 925 -51.94 18.41 -26.48
C ASP A 925 -51.62 19.84 -26.01
N GLU A 926 -50.77 20.60 -26.72
CA GLU A 926 -50.81 22.06 -26.76
C GLU A 926 -50.12 22.59 -28.05
N PRO A 927 -50.65 23.64 -28.71
CA PRO A 927 -50.27 24.01 -30.07
C PRO A 927 -49.03 24.92 -30.08
N ILE A 928 -47.83 24.34 -29.98
CA ILE A 928 -46.59 25.06 -30.28
C ILE A 928 -46.22 24.82 -31.75
N ASN A 929 -46.12 25.91 -32.51
CA ASN A 929 -45.98 25.91 -33.98
C ASN A 929 -44.76 25.07 -34.45
N PRO A 930 -44.98 23.94 -35.15
CA PRO A 930 -43.92 22.97 -35.49
C PRO A 930 -42.85 23.52 -36.46
N ALA A 931 -43.10 24.67 -37.09
CA ALA A 931 -42.13 25.36 -37.94
C ALA A 931 -41.01 26.04 -37.13
N ALA A 932 -41.31 26.62 -35.96
CA ALA A 932 -40.33 27.29 -35.11
C ALA A 932 -39.35 26.28 -34.46
N ARG A 933 -39.89 25.14 -34.00
CA ARG A 933 -39.10 24.05 -33.41
C ARG A 933 -38.09 23.41 -34.40
N ARG A 934 -38.39 23.43 -35.70
CA ARG A 934 -37.48 22.94 -36.77
C ARG A 934 -36.41 23.94 -37.17
N ALA A 935 -36.70 25.24 -37.13
CA ALA A 935 -35.72 26.28 -37.43
C ALA A 935 -34.61 26.28 -36.37
N TRP A 936 -34.99 26.27 -35.09
CA TRP A 936 -34.09 26.22 -33.94
C TRP A 936 -33.08 25.05 -33.99
N LEU A 937 -33.56 23.82 -34.23
CA LEU A 937 -32.70 22.63 -34.30
C LEU A 937 -31.72 22.70 -35.49
N ASN A 938 -32.13 23.27 -36.63
CA ASN A 938 -31.27 23.38 -37.80
C ASN A 938 -30.18 24.45 -37.62
N ASP A 939 -30.51 25.59 -37.01
CA ASP A 939 -29.55 26.66 -36.73
C ASP A 939 -28.51 26.23 -35.70
N LEU A 940 -28.93 25.48 -34.67
CA LEU A 940 -28.06 24.84 -33.67
C LEU A 940 -27.11 23.80 -34.29
N THR A 941 -27.60 23.01 -35.23
CA THR A 941 -26.78 21.99 -35.91
C THR A 941 -25.66 22.65 -36.73
N SER A 942 -25.93 23.78 -37.39
CA SER A 942 -24.89 24.54 -38.13
C SER A 942 -23.84 25.18 -37.22
N LEU A 943 -24.20 25.46 -35.97
CA LEU A 943 -23.32 26.01 -34.94
C LEU A 943 -22.38 24.97 -34.33
N ILE A 944 -22.87 23.74 -34.13
CA ILE A 944 -22.05 22.63 -33.62
C ILE A 944 -20.91 22.30 -34.61
N ASP A 945 -21.16 22.39 -35.92
CA ASP A 945 -20.12 22.28 -36.95
C ASP A 945 -19.05 23.40 -36.85
N ARG A 946 -19.41 24.57 -36.31
CA ARG A 946 -18.48 25.69 -36.04
C ARG A 946 -17.77 25.58 -34.69
N ALA A 947 -18.15 24.66 -33.80
CA ALA A 947 -17.48 24.40 -32.52
C ALA A 947 -16.28 23.42 -32.65
N ALA A 948 -16.10 22.79 -33.81
CA ALA A 948 -14.93 21.97 -34.17
C ALA A 948 -13.54 22.66 -33.99
N PRO A 949 -13.35 23.97 -34.20
CA PRO A 949 -12.06 24.65 -34.01
C PRO A 949 -11.54 24.58 -32.57
N THR A 950 -12.43 24.56 -31.58
CA THR A 950 -12.07 24.47 -30.15
C THR A 950 -11.44 23.13 -29.80
N SER A 951 -11.90 22.04 -30.41
CA SER A 951 -11.30 20.71 -30.20
C SER A 951 -9.85 20.67 -30.69
N HIS A 952 -9.56 21.28 -31.84
CA HIS A 952 -8.20 21.36 -32.35
C HIS A 952 -7.29 22.15 -31.41
N SER A 953 -7.75 23.29 -30.90
CA SER A 953 -6.97 24.08 -29.95
C SER A 953 -6.68 23.31 -28.66
N VAL A 954 -7.68 22.67 -28.06
CA VAL A 954 -7.50 21.86 -26.83
C VAL A 954 -6.56 20.68 -27.08
N THR A 955 -6.72 19.96 -28.19
CA THR A 955 -5.84 18.85 -28.55
C THR A 955 -4.41 19.32 -28.81
N SER A 956 -4.21 20.43 -29.53
CA SER A 956 -2.88 21.01 -29.75
C SER A 956 -2.22 21.44 -28.45
N THR A 957 -2.97 22.07 -27.53
CA THR A 957 -2.47 22.44 -26.20
C THR A 957 -2.05 21.21 -25.40
N LEU A 958 -2.87 20.16 -25.35
CA LEU A 958 -2.54 18.91 -24.65
C LEU A 958 -1.32 18.20 -25.26
N ILE A 959 -1.19 18.20 -26.60
CA ILE A 959 -0.03 17.65 -27.30
C ILE A 959 1.24 18.43 -26.92
N LEU A 960 1.18 19.77 -26.91
CA LEU A 960 2.31 20.62 -26.56
C LEU A 960 2.72 20.44 -25.09
N LEU A 961 1.76 20.41 -24.16
CA LEU A 961 2.02 20.14 -22.74
C LEU A 961 2.64 18.74 -22.55
N SER A 962 2.09 17.72 -23.22
CA SER A 962 2.63 16.37 -23.18
C SER A 962 4.07 16.34 -23.73
N HIS A 963 4.33 17.01 -24.84
CA HIS A 963 5.67 17.08 -25.44
C HIS A 963 6.67 17.78 -24.52
N SER A 964 6.30 18.93 -23.93
CA SER A 964 7.14 19.66 -22.96
C SER A 964 7.49 18.82 -21.74
N VAL A 965 6.52 18.08 -21.18
CA VAL A 965 6.75 17.18 -20.04
C VAL A 965 7.61 15.97 -20.44
N THR A 966 7.35 15.37 -21.61
CA THR A 966 8.06 14.14 -22.04
C THR A 966 9.51 14.41 -22.41
N GLN A 967 9.80 15.58 -23.00
CA GLN A 967 11.16 15.97 -23.37
C GLN A 967 11.88 16.77 -22.28
N GLY A 968 11.19 17.14 -21.20
CA GLY A 968 11.74 18.02 -20.16
C GLY A 968 12.12 19.40 -20.70
N SER A 969 11.41 19.88 -21.72
CA SER A 969 11.67 21.18 -22.34
C SER A 969 10.78 22.26 -21.72
N PRO A 970 11.34 23.43 -21.36
CA PRO A 970 10.56 24.56 -20.85
C PRO A 970 9.48 24.96 -21.84
N LEU A 971 8.34 25.43 -21.31
CA LEU A 971 7.26 25.93 -22.15
C LEU A 971 7.72 27.19 -22.93
N PRO A 972 7.21 27.40 -24.15
CA PRO A 972 7.44 28.64 -24.88
C PRO A 972 6.98 29.85 -24.05
N PRO A 973 7.65 31.02 -24.17
CA PRO A 973 7.19 32.22 -23.50
C PRO A 973 5.81 32.63 -24.02
N TYR A 974 4.95 33.11 -23.13
CA TYR A 974 3.59 33.61 -23.41
C TYR A 974 2.61 32.53 -23.90
N PHE A 975 2.75 31.28 -23.45
CA PHE A 975 1.81 30.22 -23.79
C PHE A 975 0.42 30.48 -23.15
N GLU A 976 -0.57 30.87 -23.94
CA GLU A 976 -1.94 31.17 -23.50
C GLU A 976 -2.86 29.93 -23.54
N SER A 977 -3.83 29.88 -22.61
CA SER A 977 -4.88 28.86 -22.63
C SER A 977 -5.84 29.09 -23.81
N PRO A 978 -6.45 28.02 -24.37
CA PRO A 978 -7.50 28.17 -25.36
C PRO A 978 -8.65 29.03 -24.83
N LYS A 979 -9.12 29.98 -25.65
CA LYS A 979 -10.26 30.83 -25.29
C LYS A 979 -11.54 29.99 -25.34
N THR A 980 -12.42 30.17 -24.36
CA THR A 980 -13.72 29.50 -24.28
C THR A 980 -14.55 29.81 -25.52
N PHE A 981 -15.06 28.77 -26.20
CA PHE A 981 -16.03 28.97 -27.27
C PHE A 981 -17.36 29.38 -26.63
N ASP A 982 -17.70 30.66 -26.78
CA ASP A 982 -18.91 31.24 -26.19
C ASP A 982 -20.11 30.87 -27.08
N LEU A 983 -20.60 29.64 -26.88
CA LEU A 983 -21.71 29.08 -27.64
C LEU A 983 -22.96 29.97 -27.52
N SER A 984 -23.14 30.63 -26.36
CA SER A 984 -24.23 31.59 -26.12
C SER A 984 -24.15 32.82 -27.02
N LYS A 985 -22.99 33.49 -27.12
CA LYS A 985 -22.81 34.63 -28.06
C LYS A 985 -23.01 34.23 -29.51
N SER A 986 -22.61 33.01 -29.86
CA SER A 986 -22.74 32.49 -31.22
C SER A 986 -24.20 32.12 -31.54
N LEU A 987 -24.96 31.64 -30.56
CA LEU A 987 -26.42 31.44 -30.65
C LEU A 987 -27.17 32.77 -30.69
N GLU A 988 -26.84 33.74 -29.83
CA GLU A 988 -27.45 35.09 -29.82
C GLU A 988 -27.19 35.86 -31.11
N ALA A 989 -26.05 35.63 -31.76
CA ALA A 989 -25.73 36.20 -33.07
C ALA A 989 -26.54 35.57 -34.22
N LEU A 990 -27.10 34.38 -34.03
CA LEU A 990 -27.95 33.68 -35.00
C LEU A 990 -29.44 33.96 -34.76
N ASP A 991 -29.87 33.99 -33.50
CA ASP A 991 -31.19 34.47 -33.07
C ASP A 991 -31.11 35.07 -31.66
N SER A 992 -31.35 36.37 -31.54
CA SER A 992 -31.27 37.11 -30.29
C SER A 992 -32.30 36.69 -29.22
N GLY A 993 -33.34 35.92 -29.60
CA GLY A 993 -34.38 35.41 -28.70
C GLY A 993 -34.23 33.94 -28.28
N ILE A 994 -33.18 33.26 -28.76
CA ILE A 994 -33.02 31.81 -28.64
C ILE A 994 -32.71 31.32 -27.21
N LEU A 995 -32.08 32.18 -26.41
CA LEU A 995 -31.74 31.93 -25.00
C LEU A 995 -32.76 32.54 -24.03
N ASP A 996 -33.90 33.00 -24.53
CA ASP A 996 -34.94 33.52 -23.66
C ASP A 996 -35.60 32.41 -22.86
N ALA A 997 -36.06 32.77 -21.67
CA ALA A 997 -36.68 31.85 -20.71
C ALA A 997 -37.95 31.13 -21.25
N ARG A 998 -38.43 31.57 -22.43
CA ARG A 998 -39.51 30.99 -23.23
C ARG A 998 -39.25 29.54 -23.66
N HIS A 999 -37.98 29.11 -23.77
CA HIS A 999 -37.61 27.76 -24.23
C HIS A 999 -37.20 26.80 -23.08
N VAL A 1000 -37.34 27.23 -21.82
CA VAL A 1000 -36.84 26.49 -20.64
C VAL A 1000 -37.62 25.20 -20.35
N GLU A 1001 -38.89 25.13 -20.76
CA GLU A 1001 -39.70 23.92 -20.65
C GLU A 1001 -39.34 22.87 -21.73
N GLU A 1002 -38.52 23.23 -22.73
CA GLU A 1002 -38.11 22.30 -23.78
C GLU A 1002 -36.98 21.34 -23.33
N PRO A 1003 -37.06 20.03 -23.66
CA PRO A 1003 -36.00 19.06 -23.31
C PRO A 1003 -34.63 19.38 -23.94
N GLY A 1004 -34.62 20.04 -25.11
CA GLY A 1004 -33.39 20.44 -25.81
C GLY A 1004 -32.59 21.52 -25.07
N TYR A 1005 -33.25 22.35 -24.27
CA TYR A 1005 -32.64 23.45 -23.52
C TYR A 1005 -31.80 22.95 -22.33
N SER A 1006 -32.25 21.91 -21.61
CA SER A 1006 -31.44 21.25 -20.56
C SER A 1006 -30.18 20.60 -21.12
N ALA A 1007 -30.28 19.98 -22.29
CA ALA A 1007 -29.14 19.37 -22.96
C ALA A 1007 -28.12 20.44 -23.43
N TYR A 1008 -28.59 21.58 -23.91
CA TYR A 1008 -27.74 22.74 -24.21
C TYR A 1008 -27.03 23.28 -22.94
N ALA A 1009 -27.77 23.45 -21.84
CA ALA A 1009 -27.24 23.90 -20.55
C ALA A 1009 -26.09 22.99 -20.06
N VAL A 1010 -26.27 21.68 -20.19
CA VAL A 1010 -25.26 20.66 -19.88
C VAL A 1010 -24.00 20.84 -20.72
N CYS A 1011 -24.14 21.01 -22.04
CA CYS A 1011 -23.00 21.18 -22.94
C CYS A 1011 -22.20 22.47 -22.65
N GLN A 1012 -22.89 23.56 -22.31
CA GLN A 1012 -22.26 24.83 -21.98
C GLN A 1012 -21.46 24.73 -20.67
N ILE A 1013 -22.02 24.11 -19.63
CA ILE A 1013 -21.34 23.88 -18.35
C ILE A 1013 -20.12 22.97 -18.55
N ALA A 1014 -20.26 21.87 -19.29
CA ALA A 1014 -19.15 20.95 -19.57
C ALA A 1014 -17.98 21.64 -20.32
N THR A 1015 -18.29 22.48 -21.30
CA THR A 1015 -17.27 23.21 -22.08
C THR A 1015 -16.51 24.22 -21.22
N SER A 1016 -17.17 24.88 -20.27
CA SER A 1016 -16.51 25.78 -19.32
C SER A 1016 -15.55 25.01 -18.41
N LEU A 1017 -15.98 23.87 -17.86
CA LEU A 1017 -15.16 23.07 -16.94
C LEU A 1017 -13.90 22.52 -17.60
N ILE A 1018 -13.99 22.08 -18.86
CA ILE A 1018 -12.86 21.55 -19.62
C ILE A 1018 -11.76 22.61 -19.79
N ASN A 1019 -12.12 23.86 -20.09
CA ASN A 1019 -11.15 24.93 -20.28
C ASN A 1019 -10.48 25.34 -18.97
N ASP A 1020 -11.23 25.40 -17.88
CA ASP A 1020 -10.68 25.69 -16.54
C ASP A 1020 -9.66 24.62 -16.09
N ASP A 1021 -9.97 23.34 -16.34
CA ASP A 1021 -9.07 22.23 -16.02
C ASP A 1021 -7.81 22.26 -16.89
N LEU A 1022 -7.96 22.62 -18.17
CA LEU A 1022 -6.83 22.78 -19.08
C LEU A 1022 -5.91 23.93 -18.65
N GLN A 1023 -6.46 25.05 -18.16
CA GLN A 1023 -5.67 26.16 -17.66
C GLN A 1023 -4.85 25.78 -16.41
N LYS A 1024 -5.46 25.09 -15.45
CA LYS A 1024 -4.75 24.56 -14.28
C LYS A 1024 -3.64 23.58 -14.66
N LEU A 1025 -3.87 22.78 -15.70
CA LEU A 1025 -2.86 21.86 -16.22
C LEU A 1025 -1.68 22.63 -16.84
N ILE A 1026 -1.92 23.72 -17.56
CA ILE A 1026 -0.87 24.59 -18.09
C ILE A 1026 -0.03 25.20 -16.96
N GLU A 1027 -0.67 25.73 -15.92
CA GLU A 1027 0.01 26.33 -14.75
C GLU A 1027 0.89 25.30 -14.04
N ALA A 1028 0.35 24.11 -13.76
CA ALA A 1028 1.11 23.05 -13.11
C ALA A 1028 2.29 22.55 -13.96
N VAL A 1029 2.14 22.47 -15.29
CA VAL A 1029 3.25 22.11 -16.20
C VAL A 1029 4.27 23.24 -16.26
N ARG A 1030 3.84 24.51 -16.27
CA ARG A 1030 4.74 25.67 -16.25
C ARG A 1030 5.61 25.71 -14.99
N ASP A 1031 5.02 25.43 -13.82
CA ASP A 1031 5.78 25.31 -12.58
C ASP A 1031 6.78 24.14 -12.62
N LEU A 1032 6.42 23.06 -13.33
CA LEU A 1032 7.22 21.84 -13.38
C LEU A 1032 8.42 21.93 -14.32
N VAL A 1033 8.24 22.43 -15.55
CA VAL A 1033 9.31 22.48 -16.58
C VAL A 1033 9.92 23.86 -16.78
N GLY A 1034 9.38 24.90 -16.14
CA GLY A 1034 9.77 26.29 -16.34
C GLY A 1034 9.28 26.87 -17.67
N GLU A 1035 9.47 28.18 -17.84
CA GLU A 1035 9.16 28.92 -19.07
C GLU A 1035 10.46 29.51 -19.63
N THR A 1036 10.62 29.53 -20.94
CA THR A 1036 11.86 30.05 -21.56
C THR A 1036 11.92 31.57 -21.44
N ASP A 1037 12.85 32.08 -20.62
CA ASP A 1037 13.13 33.52 -20.48
C ASP A 1037 14.30 33.93 -21.39
N PHE A 1038 14.08 34.91 -22.27
CA PHE A 1038 15.07 35.43 -23.20
C PHE A 1038 15.79 36.69 -22.69
N SER A 1039 15.68 37.06 -21.42
CA SER A 1039 16.32 38.25 -20.85
C SER A 1039 17.78 38.01 -20.39
N TRP A 1040 18.78 38.30 -21.23
CA TRP A 1040 20.21 38.16 -20.88
C TRP A 1040 20.84 39.47 -20.33
N LYS A 1041 21.63 39.40 -19.25
CA LYS A 1041 22.60 40.43 -18.82
C LYS A 1041 24.00 39.81 -18.64
N VAL A 1042 25.01 40.46 -19.23
CA VAL A 1042 26.45 40.10 -19.13
C VAL A 1042 27.09 40.88 -17.98
N THR A 1043 27.89 40.21 -17.15
CA THR A 1043 28.83 40.86 -16.22
C THR A 1043 30.23 40.35 -16.48
N ASP A 1044 31.09 41.24 -17.00
CA ASP A 1044 32.50 41.02 -17.28
C ASP A 1044 33.35 40.83 -16.01
N SER A 1045 34.39 40.03 -16.17
CA SER A 1045 35.41 39.62 -15.20
C SER A 1045 36.68 40.48 -15.28
N GLU A 1046 37.32 40.78 -14.14
CA GLU A 1046 38.76 41.05 -13.94
C GLU A 1046 38.97 41.19 -12.40
N GLU A 1047 39.80 40.44 -11.66
CA GLU A 1047 41.26 40.31 -11.76
C GLU A 1047 41.79 39.08 -10.93
N THR A 1048 42.62 38.27 -11.60
CA THR A 1048 43.91 37.66 -11.19
C THR A 1048 44.13 37.09 -9.77
N LEU A 1049 44.26 35.76 -9.61
CA LEU A 1049 45.46 34.88 -9.81
C LEU A 1049 46.43 34.80 -8.62
N THR A 1050 46.35 33.71 -7.84
CA THR A 1050 47.45 32.81 -7.40
C THR A 1050 46.81 31.62 -6.65
N GLY A 1051 47.06 30.33 -6.87
CA GLY A 1051 47.84 29.58 -7.84
C GLY A 1051 47.70 28.08 -7.52
N GLY A 1052 47.60 27.25 -8.57
CA GLY A 1052 47.89 25.81 -8.59
C GLY A 1052 46.98 24.89 -7.76
N GLY A 1053 46.25 23.92 -8.31
CA GLY A 1053 46.29 23.29 -9.61
C GLY A 1053 45.81 21.85 -9.45
N LYS A 1054 44.91 21.43 -10.35
CA LYS A 1054 44.44 20.05 -10.63
C LYS A 1054 43.70 19.35 -9.48
N GLY A 1055 42.50 18.84 -9.62
CA GLY A 1055 41.72 18.48 -10.81
C GLY A 1055 40.99 17.17 -10.49
N LYS A 1056 39.67 17.25 -10.37
CA LYS A 1056 38.66 16.18 -10.22
C LYS A 1056 37.30 16.90 -10.39
N ASN A 1057 36.33 16.49 -11.18
CA ASN A 1057 35.95 15.18 -11.71
C ASN A 1057 35.18 15.40 -13.02
N ASP A 1058 35.23 14.41 -13.91
CA ASP A 1058 34.01 13.89 -14.54
C ASP A 1058 33.50 12.72 -13.68
#